data_AF-A0A3M9ZYD2-F1
#
_entry.id   AF-A0A3M9ZYD2-F1
#
_cell.length_a   1.000
_cell.length_b   1.000
_cell.length_c   1.000
_cell.angle_alpha   90.00
_cell.angle_beta   90.00
_cell.angle_gamma   90.00
#
_symmetry.space_group_name_H-M   'P 1'
#
loop_
_entity.id
_entity.type
_entity.pdbx_description
1 polymer ?
#
loop_
_entity_poly.entity_id
_entity_poly.type
_entity_poly.pdbx_seq_one_letter_code
_entity_poly.pdbx_strand_id
1 'polypeptide(L)'
;MRDMRILIIAVAVLAAVGCAHAEKPTYFDSVKFIQYLDENTALEEVRNGNLDVYYYTIPSDRLERYQGDDSLQIFDSAGITYSILVNPADTEEFNPFSIREIRYALNYLLDRKLIVNELMGGYGIPATSYYGPSDPEYLTVISQLEAFNFEYNPGLAGDMIADAMSNTRAKKIDGMWHADGKPVEIVIFIRSDDPLRKSIGEILAVELQRIGFTVKKDLGDLNKAFVVVYGANPADLKWHLYTEGWGKSALVRYDSVGLSQMYAPWFSNMPGFNNPAYWNYQNEYLDNITRRIYTADFDSAGERTDLVRDAITGGIDESVRVFLANKINQYVANERISGIVNDFGAGVPSRFTPINARADGDHLTIGVKQIYQGAWNPVMGLTDTYSQHIWKTVHDPGTFKHPFTGETIPIRTSWSVDTAGPDGTLDVPQDAMLWNPETQRWAEVGPGKSATSSVTFDLGFGNWHHGKEMDINDILYLLYFTTEWGTQTGADDKTFDAEFTPRAAQSLQTIKGIRVMDSDTIEVYVDYWHFDEGEIAGWAELWGSMPWEVYAAMEQAVIDGKVAYSRSGATSKNIGWLSLLIPNDAALIKEYLKKFKESGHVPAALDSGHGMAYFEERYDAAISWIDANNHAVISNGPYYMESYAPESRTITVRTFADETYPFASGKWSEFEEAQAPQITSVQMADSVQKNQPLEITTTSIHSDSVMYFLADSTGTITASDTLDVRDGSGTITIPAETIARLGSGASNIKIFAVSESVLKPDFYESSFIVTDRTEELPLAEIDMTQTVEKKDDYTVWIFFVL
;
A
#
# COMPACT_ATOMS: atom_id res chain seq x y z
N MET A 1 -22.77 -54.53 -39.20
CA MET A 1 -21.52 -54.09 -38.52
C MET A 1 -21.17 -52.62 -38.76
N ARG A 2 -21.54 -52.02 -39.90
CA ARG A 2 -21.29 -50.59 -40.17
C ARG A 2 -22.24 -49.67 -39.40
N ASP A 3 -23.52 -50.05 -39.28
CA ASP A 3 -24.53 -49.23 -38.59
C ASP A 3 -24.39 -49.25 -37.06
N MET A 4 -23.85 -50.34 -36.49
CA MET A 4 -23.56 -50.45 -35.06
C MET A 4 -22.32 -49.63 -34.64
N ARG A 5 -21.37 -49.40 -35.57
CA ARG A 5 -20.21 -48.53 -35.34
C ARG A 5 -20.58 -47.04 -35.40
N ILE A 6 -21.54 -46.67 -36.23
CA ILE A 6 -22.05 -45.28 -36.31
C ILE A 6 -22.83 -44.92 -35.05
N LEU A 7 -23.61 -45.85 -34.48
CA LEU A 7 -24.34 -45.62 -33.23
C LEU A 7 -23.40 -45.49 -32.02
N ILE A 8 -22.33 -46.29 -31.96
CA ILE A 8 -21.32 -46.21 -30.88
C ILE A 8 -20.48 -44.93 -30.99
N ILE A 9 -20.16 -44.47 -32.21
CA ILE A 9 -19.48 -43.19 -32.41
C ILE A 9 -20.42 -42.01 -32.09
N ALA A 10 -21.72 -42.08 -32.44
CA ALA A 10 -22.68 -41.04 -32.10
C ALA A 10 -22.95 -40.96 -30.58
N VAL A 11 -23.02 -42.10 -29.88
CA VAL A 11 -23.16 -42.14 -28.40
C VAL A 11 -21.85 -41.74 -27.71
N ALA A 12 -20.67 -42.03 -28.28
CA ALA A 12 -19.39 -41.56 -27.76
C ALA A 12 -19.18 -40.05 -28.00
N VAL A 13 -19.69 -39.49 -29.11
CA VAL A 13 -19.68 -38.04 -29.36
C VAL A 13 -20.72 -37.33 -28.49
N LEU A 14 -21.88 -37.94 -28.23
CA LEU A 14 -22.87 -37.41 -27.27
C LEU A 14 -22.45 -37.58 -25.79
N ALA A 15 -21.55 -38.51 -25.47
CA ALA A 15 -20.93 -38.65 -24.15
C ALA A 15 -19.61 -37.84 -24.02
N ALA A 16 -19.02 -37.41 -25.14
CA ALA A 16 -17.87 -36.49 -25.19
C ALA A 16 -18.28 -35.01 -25.29
N VAL A 17 -19.56 -34.73 -25.57
CA VAL A 17 -20.22 -33.57 -24.96
C VAL A 17 -20.47 -33.94 -23.50
N GLY A 18 -19.39 -34.05 -22.73
CA GLY A 18 -19.51 -33.87 -21.30
C GLY A 18 -20.24 -32.55 -21.12
N CYS A 19 -21.22 -32.50 -20.23
CA CYS A 19 -21.57 -31.23 -19.61
C CYS A 19 -20.25 -30.69 -19.08
N ALA A 20 -19.61 -29.78 -19.84
CA ALA A 20 -18.58 -28.93 -19.33
C ALA A 20 -19.30 -28.10 -18.27
N HIS A 21 -19.35 -28.63 -17.04
CA HIS A 21 -19.53 -27.76 -15.91
C HIS A 21 -18.38 -26.79 -16.04
N ALA A 22 -18.68 -25.51 -16.25
CA ALA A 22 -17.66 -24.47 -16.18
C ALA A 22 -16.81 -24.76 -14.94
N GLU A 23 -15.49 -24.85 -15.13
CA GLU A 23 -14.59 -25.08 -14.00
C GLU A 23 -14.86 -23.97 -12.99
N LYS A 24 -15.24 -24.36 -11.78
CA LYS A 24 -15.64 -23.42 -10.73
C LYS A 24 -14.53 -22.39 -10.53
N PRO A 25 -14.84 -21.09 -10.38
CA PRO A 25 -13.81 -20.05 -10.32
C PRO A 25 -12.97 -20.10 -9.04
N THR A 26 -13.46 -20.80 -8.02
CA THR A 26 -12.87 -20.86 -6.67
C THR A 26 -13.00 -22.27 -6.12
N TYR A 27 -12.15 -22.65 -5.16
CA TYR A 27 -12.25 -23.96 -4.53
C TYR A 27 -13.43 -24.06 -3.56
N PHE A 28 -13.64 -23.05 -2.70
CA PHE A 28 -14.80 -22.96 -1.79
C PHE A 28 -16.04 -22.41 -2.49
N ASP A 29 -17.23 -22.89 -2.11
CA ASP A 29 -18.54 -22.40 -2.60
C ASP A 29 -18.92 -21.05 -1.98
N SER A 30 -18.38 -20.74 -0.80
CA SER A 30 -18.62 -19.46 -0.13
C SER A 30 -17.54 -19.12 0.87
N VAL A 31 -17.39 -17.82 1.14
CA VAL A 31 -16.55 -17.29 2.21
C VAL A 31 -17.42 -16.56 3.21
N LYS A 32 -17.30 -16.91 4.49
CA LYS A 32 -17.99 -16.26 5.59
C LYS A 32 -17.00 -15.43 6.41
N PHE A 33 -17.18 -14.12 6.38
CA PHE A 33 -16.46 -13.17 7.22
C PHE A 33 -17.18 -12.99 8.55
N ILE A 34 -16.47 -13.16 9.67
CA ILE A 34 -17.03 -13.07 11.03
C ILE A 34 -16.23 -12.09 11.86
N GLN A 35 -16.90 -11.15 12.53
CA GLN A 35 -16.21 -10.17 13.35
C GLN A 35 -15.68 -10.75 14.67
N TYR A 36 -14.37 -10.64 14.88
CA TYR A 36 -13.70 -10.91 16.15
C TYR A 36 -12.93 -9.67 16.60
N LEU A 37 -13.30 -9.15 17.78
CA LEU A 37 -12.67 -7.96 18.34
C LEU A 37 -11.43 -8.27 19.19
N ASP A 38 -11.33 -9.48 19.74
CA ASP A 38 -10.20 -9.90 20.58
C ASP A 38 -9.30 -10.85 19.80
N GLU A 39 -8.03 -10.46 19.62
CA GLU A 39 -7.05 -11.21 18.83
C GLU A 39 -6.73 -12.57 19.45
N ASN A 40 -6.76 -12.71 20.78
CA ASN A 40 -6.50 -13.99 21.43
C ASN A 40 -7.61 -14.99 21.17
N THR A 41 -8.86 -14.55 21.27
CA THR A 41 -10.03 -15.35 20.94
C THR A 41 -9.96 -15.79 19.48
N ALA A 42 -9.68 -14.86 18.56
CA ALA A 42 -9.54 -15.19 17.14
C ALA A 42 -8.43 -16.22 16.89
N LEU A 43 -7.26 -16.07 17.52
CA LEU A 43 -6.16 -17.02 17.43
C LEU A 43 -6.59 -18.43 17.88
N GLU A 44 -7.25 -18.56 19.03
CA GLU A 44 -7.71 -19.87 19.51
C GLU A 44 -8.81 -20.47 18.62
N GLU A 45 -9.70 -19.65 18.05
CA GLU A 45 -10.70 -20.13 17.08
C GLU A 45 -10.04 -20.62 15.78
N VAL A 46 -8.96 -19.99 15.33
CA VAL A 46 -8.15 -20.49 14.19
C VAL A 46 -7.48 -21.80 14.56
N ARG A 47 -6.82 -21.91 15.72
CA ARG A 47 -6.17 -23.15 16.19
C ARG A 47 -7.14 -24.32 16.27
N ASN A 48 -8.33 -24.08 16.80
CA ASN A 48 -9.36 -25.10 16.96
C ASN A 48 -10.08 -25.45 15.63
N GLY A 49 -9.79 -24.75 14.54
CA GLY A 49 -10.41 -24.96 13.22
C GLY A 49 -11.87 -24.49 13.13
N ASN A 50 -12.30 -23.59 14.02
CA ASN A 50 -13.59 -22.90 13.92
C ASN A 50 -13.50 -21.69 12.97
N LEU A 51 -12.33 -21.03 12.96
CA LEU A 51 -11.91 -20.12 11.91
C LEU A 51 -10.83 -20.80 11.07
N ASP A 52 -10.82 -20.52 9.77
CA ASP A 52 -9.79 -21.00 8.85
C ASP A 52 -8.62 -20.02 8.80
N VAL A 53 -8.92 -18.73 8.78
CA VAL A 53 -7.94 -17.64 8.69
C VAL A 53 -8.40 -16.46 9.52
N TYR A 54 -7.46 -15.67 10.06
CA TYR A 54 -7.77 -14.38 10.69
C TYR A 54 -7.09 -13.23 9.94
N TYR A 55 -7.90 -12.31 9.41
CA TYR A 55 -7.47 -11.15 8.59
C TYR A 55 -7.07 -9.94 9.43
N TYR A 56 -6.47 -10.19 10.59
CA TYR A 56 -5.86 -9.15 11.40
C TYR A 56 -4.64 -9.67 12.12
N THR A 57 -3.73 -8.77 12.46
CA THR A 57 -2.42 -9.13 12.97
C THR A 57 -2.52 -9.72 14.37
N ILE A 58 -1.83 -10.83 14.64
CA ILE A 58 -1.66 -11.41 15.97
C ILE A 58 -0.39 -10.84 16.60
N PRO A 59 -0.43 -10.38 17.87
CA PRO A 59 0.77 -9.98 18.59
C PRO A 59 1.77 -11.12 18.75
N SER A 60 3.04 -10.85 18.51
CA SER A 60 4.09 -11.87 18.42
C SER A 60 4.34 -12.61 19.74
N ASP A 61 4.22 -11.92 20.88
CA ASP A 61 4.28 -12.51 22.24
C ASP A 61 3.25 -13.63 22.44
N ARG A 62 2.16 -13.63 21.66
CA ARG A 62 1.13 -14.68 21.69
C ARG A 62 1.48 -15.87 20.84
N LEU A 63 2.29 -15.70 19.80
CA LEU A 63 2.71 -16.73 18.84
C LEU A 63 3.98 -17.46 19.29
N GLU A 64 4.85 -16.84 20.09
CA GLU A 64 6.07 -17.47 20.63
C GLU A 64 5.81 -18.85 21.26
N ARG A 65 4.74 -18.97 22.06
CA ARG A 65 4.32 -20.23 22.70
C ARG A 65 3.78 -21.30 21.73
N TYR A 66 3.55 -20.93 20.48
CA TYR A 66 3.05 -21.78 19.41
C TYR A 66 4.10 -21.97 18.30
N GLN A 67 5.34 -21.50 18.49
CA GLN A 67 6.45 -21.83 17.59
C GLN A 67 6.67 -23.36 17.61
N GLY A 68 6.44 -24.00 16.47
CA GLY A 68 6.49 -25.47 16.34
C GLY A 68 5.17 -26.19 16.64
N ASP A 69 4.04 -25.49 16.74
CA ASP A 69 2.70 -26.08 16.77
C ASP A 69 2.21 -26.34 15.34
N ASP A 70 2.13 -27.61 14.95
CA ASP A 70 1.67 -28.05 13.62
C ASP A 70 0.18 -27.75 13.34
N SER A 71 -0.55 -27.09 14.26
CA SER A 71 -1.94 -26.67 14.02
C SER A 71 -2.08 -25.31 13.32
N LEU A 72 -1.01 -24.52 13.22
CA LEU A 72 -1.02 -23.17 12.69
C LEU A 72 0.05 -22.93 11.63
N GLN A 73 -0.36 -22.21 10.60
CA GLN A 73 0.55 -21.51 9.69
C GLN A 73 0.66 -20.04 10.13
N ILE A 74 1.90 -19.53 10.20
CA ILE A 74 2.20 -18.14 10.56
C ILE A 74 2.82 -17.43 9.35
N PHE A 75 2.26 -16.28 9.00
CA PHE A 75 2.69 -15.49 7.84
C PHE A 75 3.12 -14.09 8.27
N ASP A 76 4.33 -13.70 7.90
CA ASP A 76 4.89 -12.40 8.22
C ASP A 76 4.74 -11.42 7.04
N SER A 77 4.42 -10.16 7.33
CA SER A 77 4.42 -9.05 6.38
C SER A 77 4.90 -7.76 7.05
N ALA A 78 5.54 -6.86 6.32
CA ALA A 78 6.03 -5.59 6.86
C ALA A 78 5.06 -4.45 6.50
N GLY A 79 3.83 -4.55 7.03
CA GLY A 79 2.72 -3.72 6.58
C GLY A 79 2.50 -2.42 7.35
N ILE A 80 3.13 -2.19 8.51
CA ILE A 80 2.88 -0.98 9.33
C ILE A 80 4.18 -0.23 9.64
N THR A 81 4.19 1.09 9.40
CA THR A 81 5.31 1.98 9.73
C THR A 81 4.87 3.02 10.75
N TYR A 82 5.68 3.24 11.79
CA TYR A 82 5.45 4.25 12.82
C TYR A 82 6.34 5.48 12.64
N SER A 83 5.80 6.66 12.94
CA SER A 83 6.51 7.94 12.88
C SER A 83 6.01 8.92 13.94
N ILE A 84 6.75 10.01 14.14
CA ILE A 84 6.32 11.20 14.87
C ILE A 84 6.09 12.32 13.86
N LEU A 85 4.87 12.84 13.77
CA LEU A 85 4.61 14.10 13.08
C LEU A 85 4.98 15.25 14.01
N VAL A 86 5.72 16.21 13.47
CA VAL A 86 6.21 17.38 14.18
C VAL A 86 5.52 18.60 13.61
N ASN A 87 5.02 19.51 14.46
CA ASN A 87 4.38 20.75 14.05
C ASN A 87 5.43 21.86 13.84
N PRO A 88 5.72 22.29 12.60
CA PRO A 88 6.74 23.28 12.32
C PRO A 88 6.20 24.73 12.32
N ALA A 89 4.96 24.97 12.78
CA ALA A 89 4.33 26.29 12.71
C ALA A 89 5.16 27.35 13.43
N ASP A 90 5.53 28.40 12.69
CA ASP A 90 6.16 29.59 13.24
C ASP A 90 5.08 30.60 13.64
N THR A 91 5.02 30.93 14.93
CA THR A 91 3.93 31.72 15.52
C THR A 91 4.45 32.71 16.57
N GLU A 92 3.59 33.62 17.02
CA GLU A 92 3.93 34.52 18.13
C GLU A 92 4.18 33.78 19.45
N GLU A 93 3.50 32.66 19.69
CA GLU A 93 3.82 31.75 20.79
C GLU A 93 5.02 30.89 20.38
N PHE A 94 6.02 30.80 21.27
CA PHE A 94 7.29 30.16 20.91
C PHE A 94 7.12 28.65 20.74
N ASN A 95 7.19 28.18 19.50
CA ASN A 95 7.29 26.78 19.15
C ASN A 95 8.74 26.43 18.81
N PRO A 96 9.45 25.61 19.60
CA PRO A 96 10.83 25.24 19.27
C PRO A 96 10.94 24.40 18.00
N PHE A 97 9.87 23.70 17.60
CA PHE A 97 9.87 22.87 16.39
C PHE A 97 9.69 23.66 15.09
N SER A 98 9.49 24.99 15.15
CA SER A 98 9.66 25.83 13.95
C SER A 98 11.12 25.84 13.46
N ILE A 99 12.07 25.49 14.33
CA ILE A 99 13.50 25.40 14.04
C ILE A 99 13.84 23.99 13.53
N ARG A 100 14.33 23.91 12.30
CA ARG A 100 14.65 22.66 11.61
C ARG A 100 15.68 21.83 12.37
N GLU A 101 16.72 22.45 12.93
CA GLU A 101 17.78 21.79 13.69
C GLU A 101 17.23 21.05 14.93
N ILE A 102 16.20 21.61 15.58
CA ILE A 102 15.54 20.97 16.73
C ILE A 102 14.71 19.77 16.27
N ARG A 103 14.03 19.87 15.12
CA ARG A 103 13.31 18.72 14.52
C ARG A 103 14.28 17.61 14.15
N TYR A 104 15.39 17.95 13.48
CA TYR A 104 16.41 17.01 13.05
C TYR A 104 17.06 16.29 14.24
N ALA A 105 17.31 17.00 15.34
CA ALA A 105 17.86 16.43 16.58
C ALA A 105 16.98 15.32 17.19
N LEU A 106 15.67 15.29 16.89
CA LEU A 106 14.79 14.21 17.34
C LEU A 106 15.24 12.83 16.82
N ASN A 107 15.90 12.77 15.66
CA ASN A 107 16.42 11.50 15.12
C ASN A 107 17.44 10.83 16.04
N TYR A 108 18.21 11.59 16.83
CA TYR A 108 19.16 11.09 17.82
C TYR A 108 18.52 10.90 19.21
N LEU A 109 17.34 11.49 19.45
CA LEU A 109 16.62 11.37 20.72
C LEU A 109 15.72 10.11 20.79
N LEU A 110 15.36 9.55 19.63
CA LEU A 110 14.44 8.43 19.53
C LEU A 110 15.21 7.11 19.48
N ASP A 111 15.08 6.29 20.53
CA ASP A 111 15.70 4.97 20.59
C ASP A 111 14.90 3.93 19.79
N ARG A 112 15.20 3.83 18.49
CA ARG A 112 14.56 2.87 17.57
C ARG A 112 14.84 1.42 17.95
N LYS A 113 16.02 1.13 18.53
CA LYS A 113 16.38 -0.24 18.98
C LYS A 113 15.53 -0.65 20.18
N LEU A 114 15.32 0.25 21.14
CA LEU A 114 14.41 0.01 22.27
C LEU A 114 12.98 -0.19 21.78
N ILE A 115 12.50 0.63 20.83
CA ILE A 115 11.15 0.47 20.27
C ILE A 115 10.97 -0.93 19.67
N VAL A 116 11.92 -1.39 18.86
CA VAL A 116 11.85 -2.71 18.22
C VAL A 116 12.02 -3.84 19.24
N ASN A 117 13.07 -3.81 20.04
CA ASN A 117 13.41 -4.94 20.91
C ASN A 117 12.44 -5.07 22.10
N GLU A 118 12.09 -3.96 22.74
CA GLU A 118 11.31 -3.98 23.98
C GLU A 118 9.82 -3.78 23.74
N LEU A 119 9.41 -2.90 22.81
CA LEU A 119 8.00 -2.60 22.58
C LEU A 119 7.35 -3.48 21.50
N MET A 120 8.13 -3.97 20.54
CA MET A 120 7.67 -4.91 19.50
C MET A 120 8.14 -6.36 19.74
N GLY A 121 8.89 -6.63 20.81
CA GLY A 121 9.39 -7.98 21.12
C GLY A 121 10.36 -8.53 20.08
N GLY A 122 11.07 -7.66 19.35
CA GLY A 122 11.95 -8.04 18.24
C GLY A 122 11.26 -8.21 16.89
N TYR A 123 9.92 -8.12 16.82
CA TYR A 123 9.15 -8.25 15.58
C TYR A 123 8.96 -6.90 14.87
N GLY A 124 10.08 -6.26 14.57
CA GLY A 124 10.13 -5.00 13.86
C GLY A 124 11.52 -4.70 13.33
N ILE A 125 11.60 -3.68 12.48
CA ILE A 125 12.84 -3.21 11.87
C ILE A 125 12.95 -1.71 12.14
N PRO A 126 14.08 -1.21 12.69
CA PRO A 126 14.29 0.22 12.85
C PRO A 126 14.14 0.95 11.50
N ALA A 127 13.44 2.08 11.51
CA ALA A 127 13.18 2.86 10.30
C ALA A 127 13.61 4.31 10.52
N THR A 128 14.52 4.79 9.67
CA THR A 128 14.94 6.20 9.63
C THR A 128 14.17 7.00 8.59
N SER A 129 13.42 6.32 7.72
CA SER A 129 12.67 6.91 6.61
C SER A 129 11.37 6.17 6.35
N TYR A 130 10.58 6.68 5.39
CA TYR A 130 9.39 6.02 4.90
C TYR A 130 9.66 4.63 4.29
N TYR A 131 10.72 4.52 3.49
CA TYR A 131 11.15 3.25 2.91
C TYR A 131 12.04 2.50 3.91
N GLY A 132 11.63 1.29 4.28
CA GLY A 132 12.40 0.37 5.12
C GLY A 132 12.80 -0.89 4.37
N PRO A 133 13.60 -1.81 4.96
CA PRO A 133 14.19 -2.96 4.25
C PRO A 133 13.22 -3.92 3.52
N SER A 134 11.94 -3.81 3.80
CA SER A 134 10.87 -4.56 3.15
C SER A 134 10.24 -3.86 1.94
N ASP A 135 10.65 -2.62 1.65
CA ASP A 135 10.21 -1.84 0.50
C ASP A 135 11.13 -2.06 -0.69
N PRO A 136 10.60 -2.26 -1.91
CA PRO A 136 11.42 -2.35 -3.12
C PRO A 136 12.36 -1.13 -3.28
N GLU A 137 11.85 0.06 -2.99
CA GLU A 137 12.59 1.32 -3.04
C GLU A 137 13.76 1.42 -2.06
N TYR A 138 13.83 0.57 -1.01
CA TYR A 138 14.89 0.65 -0.01
C TYR A 138 16.29 0.50 -0.61
N LEU A 139 16.44 -0.43 -1.56
CA LEU A 139 17.72 -0.67 -2.25
C LEU A 139 18.17 0.56 -3.07
N THR A 140 17.22 1.39 -3.51
CA THR A 140 17.49 2.63 -4.24
C THR A 140 18.05 3.73 -3.33
N VAL A 141 17.58 3.79 -2.08
CA VAL A 141 17.84 4.89 -1.13
C VAL A 141 18.80 4.54 0.00
N ILE A 142 19.18 3.28 0.17
CA ILE A 142 20.00 2.83 1.29
C ILE A 142 21.28 3.67 1.46
N SER A 143 21.91 4.09 0.35
CA SER A 143 23.11 4.93 0.46
C SER A 143 22.88 6.27 1.14
N GLN A 144 21.71 6.88 0.91
CA GLN A 144 21.29 8.11 1.55
C GLN A 144 20.96 7.85 3.03
N LEU A 145 20.27 6.74 3.31
CA LEU A 145 19.84 6.37 4.66
C LEU A 145 21.03 6.09 5.59
N GLU A 146 22.03 5.36 5.12
CA GLU A 146 23.24 5.07 5.91
C GLU A 146 24.08 6.33 6.15
N ALA A 147 24.13 7.26 5.18
CA ALA A 147 24.89 8.50 5.29
C ALA A 147 24.40 9.41 6.44
N PHE A 148 23.13 9.31 6.84
CA PHE A 148 22.62 10.04 8.01
C PHE A 148 23.19 9.52 9.34
N ASN A 149 23.55 8.23 9.39
CA ASN A 149 24.11 7.55 10.55
C ASN A 149 23.35 7.87 11.87
N PHE A 150 22.02 7.75 11.84
CA PHE A 150 21.20 8.01 13.01
C PHE A 150 21.30 6.88 14.03
N GLU A 151 22.04 7.14 15.10
CA GLU A 151 22.09 6.30 16.29
C GLU A 151 21.45 7.00 17.48
N TYR A 152 20.88 6.23 18.41
CA TYR A 152 20.36 6.81 19.65
C TYR A 152 21.49 7.45 20.45
N ASN A 153 21.45 8.78 20.54
CA ASN A 153 22.43 9.60 21.24
C ASN A 153 21.73 10.82 21.86
N PRO A 154 21.08 10.65 23.04
CA PRO A 154 20.33 11.72 23.68
C PRO A 154 21.21 12.88 24.15
N GLY A 155 22.52 12.63 24.38
CA GLY A 155 23.49 13.68 24.67
C GLY A 155 23.70 14.62 23.48
N LEU A 156 23.99 14.05 22.31
CA LEU A 156 24.10 14.82 21.06
C LEU A 156 22.81 15.55 20.73
N ALA A 157 21.65 14.90 20.83
CA ALA A 157 20.35 15.54 20.63
C ALA A 157 20.16 16.75 21.56
N GLY A 158 20.51 16.58 22.85
CA GLY A 158 20.45 17.64 23.85
C GLY A 158 21.35 18.82 23.53
N ASP A 159 22.58 18.57 23.06
CA ASP A 159 23.54 19.60 22.66
C ASP A 159 23.05 20.37 21.42
N MET A 160 22.59 19.66 20.39
CA MET A 160 22.01 20.27 19.18
C MET A 160 20.81 21.16 19.50
N ILE A 161 19.92 20.68 20.37
CA ILE A 161 18.75 21.46 20.81
C ILE A 161 19.20 22.67 21.62
N ALA A 162 20.16 22.52 22.53
CA ALA A 162 20.65 23.63 23.34
C ALA A 162 21.31 24.73 22.49
N ASP A 163 22.12 24.33 21.51
CA ASP A 163 22.77 25.24 20.57
C ASP A 163 21.74 25.99 19.71
N ALA A 164 20.77 25.27 19.14
CA ALA A 164 19.69 25.89 18.37
C ALA A 164 18.86 26.86 19.23
N MET A 165 18.47 26.44 20.43
CA MET A 165 17.71 27.26 21.38
C MET A 165 18.48 28.51 21.83
N SER A 166 19.81 28.45 21.94
CA SER A 166 20.64 29.59 22.37
C SER A 166 20.61 30.79 21.41
N ASN A 167 20.26 30.55 20.15
CA ASN A 167 20.10 31.56 19.11
C ASN A 167 18.69 32.17 19.07
N THR A 168 17.83 31.82 20.03
CA THR A 168 16.44 32.27 20.09
C THR A 168 16.20 33.22 21.27
N ARG A 169 14.94 33.61 21.47
CA ARG A 169 14.50 34.31 22.69
C ARG A 169 14.38 33.42 23.93
N ALA A 170 14.56 32.11 23.80
CA ALA A 170 14.49 31.17 24.90
C ALA A 170 15.78 31.18 25.75
N LYS A 171 15.65 30.92 27.05
CA LYS A 171 16.77 30.80 28.00
C LYS A 171 16.54 29.62 28.92
N LYS A 172 17.63 28.94 29.29
CA LYS A 172 17.58 27.86 30.28
C LYS A 172 17.69 28.45 31.69
N ILE A 173 16.65 28.31 32.50
CA ILE A 173 16.55 28.79 33.89
C ILE A 173 16.24 27.58 34.77
N ASP A 174 17.06 27.31 35.78
CA ASP A 174 16.91 26.17 36.69
C ASP A 174 16.73 24.81 35.98
N GLY A 175 17.45 24.64 34.86
CA GLY A 175 17.39 23.42 34.04
C GLY A 175 16.22 23.37 33.04
N MET A 176 15.30 24.32 33.07
CA MET A 176 14.12 24.38 32.20
C MET A 176 14.23 25.49 31.15
N TRP A 177 13.73 25.24 29.94
CA TRP A 177 13.64 26.26 28.89
C TRP A 177 12.48 27.20 29.14
N HIS A 178 12.75 28.50 29.09
CA HIS A 178 11.75 29.57 29.18
C HIS A 178 11.85 30.49 27.97
N ALA A 179 10.72 30.80 27.34
CA ALA A 179 10.60 31.86 26.34
C ALA A 179 9.61 32.91 26.86
N ASP A 180 9.96 34.20 26.73
CA ASP A 180 9.09 35.32 27.15
C ASP A 180 8.61 35.24 28.61
N GLY A 181 9.47 34.70 29.49
CA GLY A 181 9.18 34.53 30.91
C GLY A 181 8.28 33.34 31.27
N LYS A 182 7.86 32.52 30.30
CA LYS A 182 7.07 31.30 30.51
C LYS A 182 7.90 30.05 30.18
N PRO A 183 7.69 28.92 30.89
CA PRO A 183 8.26 27.64 30.47
C PRO A 183 7.83 27.30 29.03
N VAL A 184 8.73 26.76 28.23
CA VAL A 184 8.40 26.24 26.89
C VAL A 184 7.65 24.92 27.08
N GLU A 185 6.34 24.93 26.82
CA GLU A 185 5.46 23.75 26.90
C GLU A 185 5.39 23.04 25.55
N ILE A 186 5.66 21.73 25.55
CA ILE A 186 5.49 20.83 24.42
C ILE A 186 4.27 19.97 24.65
N VAL A 187 3.31 20.05 23.74
CA VAL A 187 2.10 19.22 23.77
C VAL A 187 2.29 18.02 22.85
N ILE A 188 2.30 16.82 23.42
CA ILE A 188 2.39 15.56 22.64
C ILE A 188 0.99 14.95 22.59
N PHE A 189 0.42 14.86 21.39
CA PHE A 189 -0.79 14.06 21.17
C PHE A 189 -0.40 12.59 21.05
N ILE A 190 -0.92 11.75 21.94
CA ILE A 190 -0.56 10.34 22.05
C ILE A 190 -1.80 9.49 21.79
N ARG A 191 -1.69 8.56 20.84
CA ARG A 191 -2.75 7.60 20.52
C ARG A 191 -2.87 6.56 21.62
N SER A 192 -3.85 6.74 22.50
CA SER A 192 -4.06 5.89 23.68
C SER A 192 -4.81 4.59 23.39
N ASP A 193 -5.48 4.51 22.24
CA ASP A 193 -6.14 3.33 21.70
C ASP A 193 -5.15 2.33 21.06
N ASP A 194 -3.89 2.73 20.91
CA ASP A 194 -2.79 1.91 20.39
C ASP A 194 -1.69 1.80 21.45
N PRO A 195 -1.53 0.63 22.10
CA PRO A 195 -0.58 0.45 23.20
C PRO A 195 0.87 0.78 22.82
N LEU A 196 1.29 0.47 21.58
CA LEU A 196 2.65 0.71 21.12
C LEU A 196 2.90 2.20 20.94
N ARG A 197 2.01 2.91 20.24
CA ARG A 197 2.11 4.37 20.07
C ARG A 197 2.01 5.11 21.39
N LYS A 198 1.20 4.60 22.33
CA LYS A 198 1.14 5.12 23.69
C LYS A 198 2.50 5.06 24.38
N SER A 199 3.14 3.89 24.39
CA SER A 199 4.46 3.70 25.01
C SER A 199 5.53 4.58 24.37
N ILE A 200 5.56 4.68 23.04
CA ILE A 200 6.47 5.57 22.29
C ILE A 200 6.30 7.02 22.75
N GLY A 201 5.06 7.53 22.77
CA GLY A 201 4.77 8.90 23.17
C GLY A 201 5.13 9.19 24.64
N GLU A 202 4.96 8.21 25.53
CA GLU A 202 5.33 8.34 26.95
C GLU A 202 6.85 8.37 27.15
N ILE A 203 7.61 7.57 26.40
CA ILE A 203 9.09 7.59 26.43
C ILE A 203 9.61 8.94 25.91
N LEU A 204 9.10 9.39 24.75
CA LEU A 204 9.50 10.68 24.18
C LEU A 204 9.20 11.85 25.13
N ALA A 205 8.08 11.81 25.84
CA ALA A 205 7.75 12.80 26.86
C ALA A 205 8.82 12.90 27.97
N VAL A 206 9.32 11.75 28.43
CA VAL A 206 10.38 11.70 29.46
C VAL A 206 11.70 12.26 28.93
N GLU A 207 12.09 11.93 27.70
CA GLU A 207 13.34 12.43 27.12
C GLU A 207 13.30 13.96 26.89
N LEU A 208 12.18 14.50 26.43
CA LEU A 208 12.00 15.95 26.28
C LEU A 208 12.00 16.69 27.64
N GLN A 209 11.41 16.09 28.68
CA GLN A 209 11.48 16.61 30.04
C GLN A 209 12.93 16.66 30.55
N ARG A 210 13.74 15.63 30.30
CA ARG A 210 15.15 15.60 30.67
C ARG A 210 15.98 16.69 29.98
N ILE A 211 15.64 17.05 28.75
CA ILE A 211 16.31 18.12 27.99
C ILE A 211 15.92 19.52 28.52
N GLY A 212 14.84 19.61 29.29
CA GLY A 212 14.41 20.82 30.00
C GLY A 212 13.11 21.43 29.47
N PHE A 213 12.32 20.71 28.66
CA PHE A 213 11.00 21.18 28.25
C PHE A 213 9.93 20.84 29.29
N THR A 214 8.91 21.70 29.42
CA THR A 214 7.66 21.29 30.08
C THR A 214 6.87 20.46 29.08
N VAL A 215 6.35 19.29 29.47
CA VAL A 215 5.63 18.41 28.54
C VAL A 215 4.21 18.15 29.02
N LYS A 216 3.24 18.38 28.14
CA LYS A 216 1.83 18.05 28.32
C LYS A 216 1.44 16.90 27.40
N LYS A 217 0.97 15.80 27.99
CA LYS A 217 0.48 14.63 27.25
C LYS A 217 -1.02 14.79 26.98
N ASP A 218 -1.41 14.86 25.72
CA ASP A 218 -2.81 14.80 25.30
C ASP A 218 -3.16 13.40 24.79
N LEU A 219 -3.83 12.61 25.61
CA LEU A 219 -4.25 11.25 25.25
C LEU A 219 -5.53 11.29 24.41
N GLY A 220 -5.59 10.50 23.35
CA GLY A 220 -6.76 10.46 22.46
C GLY A 220 -6.82 9.22 21.56
N ASP A 221 -7.97 9.02 20.92
CA ASP A 221 -8.17 8.03 19.87
C ASP A 221 -7.97 8.63 18.46
N LEU A 222 -8.19 7.85 17.41
CA LEU A 222 -8.10 8.32 16.03
C LEU A 222 -9.08 9.48 15.73
N ASN A 223 -10.31 9.44 16.27
CA ASN A 223 -11.31 10.48 16.02
C ASN A 223 -10.85 11.83 16.59
N LYS A 224 -10.32 11.83 17.81
CA LYS A 224 -9.77 13.04 18.41
C LYS A 224 -8.53 13.52 17.64
N ALA A 225 -7.69 12.61 17.13
CA ALA A 225 -6.53 12.98 16.30
C ALA A 225 -6.97 13.71 15.01
N PHE A 226 -8.02 13.23 14.33
CA PHE A 226 -8.59 13.91 13.17
C PHE A 226 -9.07 15.34 13.49
N VAL A 227 -9.54 15.59 14.70
CA VAL A 227 -10.01 16.93 15.12
C VAL A 227 -8.85 17.83 15.57
N VAL A 228 -7.93 17.30 16.38
CA VAL A 228 -6.89 18.10 17.07
C VAL A 228 -5.64 18.28 16.23
N VAL A 229 -5.25 17.26 15.45
CA VAL A 229 -4.01 17.26 14.66
C VAL A 229 -4.31 17.66 13.22
N TYR A 230 -5.17 16.90 12.55
CA TYR A 230 -5.39 17.06 11.11
C TYR A 230 -6.44 18.13 10.76
N GLY A 231 -7.48 18.27 11.58
CA GLY A 231 -8.59 19.18 11.38
C GLY A 231 -8.43 20.56 12.01
N ALA A 232 -7.27 20.87 12.61
CA ALA A 232 -7.01 22.13 13.31
C ALA A 232 -5.86 22.90 12.68
N ASN A 233 -5.88 24.23 12.87
CA ASN A 233 -4.78 25.10 12.47
C ASN A 233 -3.52 24.77 13.29
N PRO A 234 -2.39 24.37 12.67
CA PRO A 234 -1.15 24.07 13.39
C PRO A 234 -0.63 25.27 14.20
N ALA A 235 -0.90 26.50 13.76
CA ALA A 235 -0.50 27.72 14.46
C ALA A 235 -1.26 27.95 15.77
N ASP A 236 -2.33 27.19 16.07
CA ASP A 236 -2.99 27.22 17.38
C ASP A 236 -2.16 26.49 18.46
N LEU A 237 -1.10 25.78 18.08
CA LEU A 237 -0.21 24.99 18.96
C LEU A 237 -0.93 24.04 19.94
N LYS A 238 -2.13 23.56 19.56
CA LYS A 238 -2.87 22.52 20.31
C LYS A 238 -2.11 21.20 20.41
N TRP A 239 -1.14 20.99 19.51
CA TRP A 239 -0.22 19.88 19.48
C TRP A 239 1.12 20.35 18.91
N HIS A 240 2.20 19.72 19.35
CA HIS A 240 3.56 19.92 18.86
C HIS A 240 4.10 18.64 18.21
N LEU A 241 3.79 17.49 18.82
CA LEU A 241 4.21 16.17 18.36
C LEU A 241 3.01 15.22 18.35
N TYR A 242 2.95 14.32 17.37
CA TYR A 242 1.89 13.33 17.25
C TYR A 242 2.45 11.95 16.89
N THR A 243 2.01 10.91 17.61
CA THR A 243 2.39 9.51 17.33
C THR A 243 1.57 8.93 16.16
N GLU A 244 2.19 8.82 14.98
CA GLU A 244 1.58 8.35 13.73
C GLU A 244 1.81 6.85 13.49
N GLY A 245 0.93 6.26 12.67
CA GLY A 245 1.07 4.89 12.16
C GLY A 245 0.43 4.79 10.78
N TRP A 246 1.11 4.11 9.85
CA TRP A 246 0.78 4.02 8.42
C TRP A 246 0.70 2.56 8.00
N GLY A 247 -0.38 2.15 7.34
CA GLY A 247 -0.55 0.80 6.80
C GLY A 247 -0.35 0.76 5.30
N LYS A 248 0.34 -0.28 4.79
CA LYS A 248 0.45 -0.58 3.36
C LYS A 248 -0.68 -1.51 2.93
N SER A 249 -1.15 -1.34 1.70
CA SER A 249 -2.31 -2.10 1.16
C SER A 249 -1.97 -3.01 -0.02
N ALA A 250 -0.73 -2.94 -0.51
CA ALA A 250 -0.10 -3.80 -1.51
C ALA A 250 1.43 -3.51 -1.51
N LEU A 251 2.23 -4.41 -2.08
CA LEU A 251 3.60 -4.13 -2.49
C LEU A 251 3.60 -3.30 -3.79
N VAL A 252 4.47 -2.29 -3.90
CA VAL A 252 4.58 -1.43 -5.10
C VAL A 252 6.05 -1.33 -5.49
N ARG A 253 6.37 -1.66 -6.75
CA ARG A 253 7.76 -1.66 -7.27
C ARG A 253 8.34 -0.26 -7.46
N TYR A 254 7.50 0.64 -7.94
CA TYR A 254 7.86 2.03 -8.24
C TYR A 254 6.89 2.96 -7.52
N ASP A 255 7.11 3.20 -6.24
CA ASP A 255 6.22 4.07 -5.46
C ASP A 255 6.28 5.53 -5.96
N SER A 256 5.18 6.00 -6.55
CA SER A 256 5.02 7.37 -7.05
C SER A 256 4.34 8.30 -6.03
N VAL A 257 3.77 7.76 -4.97
CA VAL A 257 2.88 8.47 -4.04
C VAL A 257 3.52 8.70 -2.68
N GLY A 258 4.25 7.71 -2.16
CA GLY A 258 4.72 7.66 -0.79
C GLY A 258 5.54 8.88 -0.38
N LEU A 259 6.50 9.30 -1.20
CA LEU A 259 7.32 10.49 -0.90
C LEU A 259 6.51 11.77 -0.83
N SER A 260 5.55 11.94 -1.75
CA SER A 260 4.62 13.07 -1.76
C SER A 260 3.76 13.08 -0.50
N GLN A 261 3.19 11.92 -0.15
CA GLN A 261 2.39 11.74 1.06
C GLN A 261 3.17 12.01 2.35
N MET A 262 4.44 11.62 2.39
CA MET A 262 5.24 11.67 3.61
C MET A 262 6.00 12.98 3.80
N TYR A 263 6.31 13.73 2.74
CA TYR A 263 7.20 14.88 2.85
C TYR A 263 6.72 16.15 2.17
N ALA A 264 5.74 16.08 1.25
CA ALA A 264 5.42 17.19 0.36
C ALA A 264 4.11 17.89 0.72
N PRO A 265 4.14 19.21 1.02
CA PRO A 265 2.94 20.02 1.24
C PRO A 265 1.84 19.84 0.19
N TRP A 266 2.16 19.81 -1.10
CA TRP A 266 1.14 19.77 -2.17
C TRP A 266 0.21 18.56 -2.08
N PHE A 267 0.66 17.44 -1.49
CA PHE A 267 -0.14 16.23 -1.32
C PHE A 267 -1.19 16.35 -0.19
N SER A 268 -1.22 17.47 0.54
CA SER A 268 -2.21 17.78 1.58
C SER A 268 -2.18 16.83 2.78
N ASN A 269 -1.01 16.26 3.09
CA ASN A 269 -0.80 15.37 4.25
C ASN A 269 0.29 15.90 5.22
N MET A 270 0.69 17.15 5.04
CA MET A 270 1.61 17.91 5.89
C MET A 270 0.84 18.88 6.81
N PRO A 271 1.42 19.36 7.93
CA PRO A 271 0.73 20.24 8.87
C PRO A 271 0.05 21.44 8.18
N GLY A 272 -1.28 21.53 8.35
CA GLY A 272 -2.15 22.52 7.69
C GLY A 272 -3.10 21.92 6.65
N PHE A 273 -2.75 20.75 6.07
CA PHE A 273 -3.59 19.99 5.12
C PHE A 273 -4.02 20.79 3.87
N ASN A 274 -3.25 21.81 3.49
CA ASN A 274 -3.61 22.79 2.46
C ASN A 274 -4.96 23.46 2.67
N ASN A 275 -5.46 23.51 3.91
CA ASN A 275 -6.65 24.28 4.22
C ASN A 275 -6.33 25.78 4.11
N PRO A 276 -7.00 26.54 3.25
CA PRO A 276 -6.68 27.95 3.02
C PRO A 276 -6.92 28.85 4.24
N ALA A 277 -7.67 28.37 5.24
CA ALA A 277 -7.90 29.09 6.49
C ALA A 277 -6.78 28.87 7.54
N TYR A 278 -5.84 27.96 7.31
CA TYR A 278 -4.84 27.53 8.28
C TYR A 278 -3.43 28.02 7.92
N TRP A 279 -2.52 27.99 8.89
CA TRP A 279 -1.09 28.00 8.60
C TRP A 279 -0.71 26.66 7.95
N ASN A 280 0.06 26.71 6.87
CA ASN A 280 0.47 25.53 6.12
C ASN A 280 1.99 25.45 6.06
N TYR A 281 2.54 24.26 6.31
CA TYR A 281 3.94 23.97 6.02
C TYR A 281 4.18 24.13 4.51
N GLN A 282 5.33 24.72 4.14
CA GLN A 282 5.69 25.00 2.76
C GLN A 282 7.11 24.50 2.49
N ASN A 283 7.31 23.87 1.35
CA ASN A 283 8.62 23.45 0.87
C ASN A 283 8.56 23.27 -0.65
N GLU A 284 8.89 24.33 -1.39
CA GLU A 284 8.78 24.33 -2.86
C GLU A 284 9.70 23.32 -3.53
N TYR A 285 10.86 23.04 -2.93
CA TYR A 285 11.82 22.07 -3.46
C TYR A 285 11.25 20.65 -3.40
N LEU A 286 10.82 20.21 -2.21
CA LEU A 286 10.16 18.91 -2.04
C LEU A 286 8.89 18.83 -2.87
N ASP A 287 8.10 19.89 -2.94
CA ASP A 287 6.89 19.92 -3.79
C ASP A 287 7.22 19.74 -5.28
N ASN A 288 8.29 20.36 -5.78
CA ASN A 288 8.70 20.21 -7.17
C ASN A 288 9.12 18.77 -7.46
N ILE A 289 10.12 18.25 -6.75
CA ILE A 289 10.71 16.94 -7.07
C ILE A 289 9.73 15.79 -6.83
N THR A 290 8.89 15.85 -5.80
CA THR A 290 7.90 14.80 -5.52
C THR A 290 6.73 14.84 -6.49
N ARG A 291 6.33 16.02 -7.00
CA ARG A 291 5.38 16.09 -8.13
C ARG A 291 5.95 15.45 -9.37
N ARG A 292 7.24 15.68 -9.67
CA ARG A 292 7.90 15.05 -10.81
C ARG A 292 7.92 13.53 -10.71
N ILE A 293 8.19 12.98 -9.53
CA ILE A 293 8.09 11.53 -9.27
C ILE A 293 6.64 11.05 -9.47
N TYR A 294 5.67 11.78 -8.91
CA TYR A 294 4.25 11.40 -8.96
C TYR A 294 3.69 11.38 -10.39
N THR A 295 4.01 12.38 -11.21
CA THR A 295 3.50 12.52 -12.59
C THR A 295 4.42 11.89 -13.63
N ALA A 296 5.47 11.19 -13.19
CA ALA A 296 6.52 10.66 -14.04
C ALA A 296 7.19 11.68 -15.00
N ASP A 297 7.42 12.90 -14.50
CA ASP A 297 8.14 13.98 -15.21
C ASP A 297 9.66 13.84 -15.03
N PHE A 298 10.21 12.79 -15.63
CA PHE A 298 11.64 12.46 -15.70
C PHE A 298 11.95 11.77 -17.03
N ASP A 299 13.21 11.80 -17.45
CA ASP A 299 13.63 11.33 -18.78
C ASP A 299 14.23 9.92 -18.76
N SER A 300 14.47 9.35 -17.58
CA SER A 300 15.08 8.03 -17.44
C SER A 300 14.85 7.40 -16.05
N ALA A 301 15.05 6.09 -15.95
CA ALA A 301 15.10 5.37 -14.67
C ALA A 301 16.18 5.91 -13.73
N GLY A 302 17.31 6.37 -14.30
CA GLY A 302 18.39 7.01 -13.55
C GLY A 302 17.96 8.35 -12.94
N GLU A 303 17.29 9.20 -13.72
CA GLU A 303 16.78 10.47 -13.19
C GLU A 303 15.69 10.26 -12.13
N ARG A 304 14.77 9.29 -12.32
CA ARG A 304 13.81 8.92 -11.27
C ARG A 304 14.53 8.52 -9.99
N THR A 305 15.58 7.70 -10.10
CA THR A 305 16.40 7.27 -8.96
C THR A 305 16.99 8.45 -8.21
N ASP A 306 17.55 9.43 -8.94
CA ASP A 306 18.14 10.62 -8.33
C ASP A 306 17.06 11.49 -7.65
N LEU A 307 15.89 11.68 -8.28
CA LEU A 307 14.76 12.39 -7.67
C LEU A 307 14.27 11.72 -6.38
N VAL A 308 14.16 10.39 -6.37
CA VAL A 308 13.78 9.62 -5.18
C VAL A 308 14.79 9.79 -4.05
N ARG A 309 16.09 9.77 -4.38
CA ARG A 309 17.19 9.99 -3.43
C ARG A 309 17.19 11.41 -2.87
N ASP A 310 16.95 12.41 -3.72
CA ASP A 310 16.87 13.81 -3.28
C ASP A 310 15.65 14.06 -2.39
N ALA A 311 14.50 13.47 -2.74
CA ALA A 311 13.27 13.60 -1.97
C ALA A 311 13.36 12.92 -0.59
N ILE A 312 13.95 11.72 -0.51
CA ILE A 312 14.13 11.04 0.78
C ILE A 312 15.11 11.80 1.67
N THR A 313 16.23 12.29 1.11
CA THR A 313 17.21 13.09 1.86
C THR A 313 16.59 14.40 2.34
N GLY A 314 15.92 15.15 1.47
CA GLY A 314 15.26 16.40 1.85
C GLY A 314 14.14 16.21 2.87
N GLY A 315 13.36 15.14 2.76
CA GLY A 315 12.31 14.80 3.72
C GLY A 315 12.84 14.49 5.12
N ILE A 316 13.92 13.72 5.19
CA ILE A 316 14.63 13.41 6.44
C ILE A 316 15.27 14.68 7.02
N ASP A 317 15.95 15.49 6.20
CA ASP A 317 16.59 16.74 6.61
C ASP A 317 15.60 17.75 7.20
N GLU A 318 14.39 17.82 6.64
CA GLU A 318 13.33 18.69 7.15
C GLU A 318 12.72 18.17 8.45
N SER A 319 12.73 16.84 8.67
CA SER A 319 12.28 16.19 9.90
C SER A 319 10.89 16.65 10.39
N VAL A 320 10.01 17.04 9.47
CA VAL A 320 8.59 17.31 9.80
C VAL A 320 7.89 16.00 10.16
N ARG A 321 8.37 14.88 9.62
CA ARG A 321 7.95 13.52 9.98
C ARG A 321 9.19 12.67 10.27
N VAL A 322 9.30 12.18 11.50
CA VAL A 322 10.46 11.40 11.96
C VAL A 322 10.06 9.93 12.10
N PHE A 323 10.63 9.06 11.27
CA PHE A 323 10.30 7.63 11.25
C PHE A 323 10.96 6.87 12.41
N LEU A 324 10.32 5.78 12.85
CA LEU A 324 10.71 5.03 14.04
C LEU A 324 11.03 3.57 13.73
N ALA A 325 10.04 2.83 13.22
CA ALA A 325 10.16 1.40 12.97
C ALA A 325 9.05 0.92 12.01
N ASN A 326 9.39 -0.09 11.20
CA ASN A 326 8.44 -0.93 10.50
C ASN A 326 8.12 -2.13 11.38
N LYS A 327 6.84 -2.39 11.63
CA LYS A 327 6.39 -3.57 12.37
C LYS A 327 6.24 -4.76 11.44
N ILE A 328 6.73 -5.91 11.88
CA ILE A 328 6.45 -7.19 11.25
C ILE A 328 5.09 -7.67 11.78
N ASN A 329 4.09 -7.62 10.91
CA ASN A 329 2.76 -8.10 11.17
C ASN A 329 2.69 -9.59 10.91
N GLN A 330 2.16 -10.33 11.89
CA GLN A 330 2.00 -11.77 11.79
C GLN A 330 0.51 -12.10 11.64
N TYR A 331 0.19 -12.91 10.63
CA TYR A 331 -1.15 -13.43 10.38
C TYR A 331 -1.16 -14.94 10.60
N VAL A 332 -2.34 -15.48 10.89
CA VAL A 332 -2.50 -16.92 11.16
C VAL A 332 -3.57 -17.54 10.27
N ALA A 333 -3.28 -18.75 9.79
CA ALA A 333 -4.24 -19.66 9.21
C ALA A 333 -4.15 -21.01 9.92
N ASN A 334 -5.23 -21.78 9.90
CA ASN A 334 -5.22 -23.15 10.37
C ASN A 334 -4.40 -24.01 9.40
N GLU A 335 -3.62 -24.97 9.92
CA GLU A 335 -2.79 -25.87 9.09
C GLU A 335 -3.57 -26.60 8.00
N ARG A 336 -4.87 -26.87 8.21
CA ARG A 336 -5.71 -27.57 7.21
C ARG A 336 -5.91 -26.78 5.91
N ILE A 337 -5.61 -25.48 5.88
CA ILE A 337 -5.88 -24.60 4.74
C ILE A 337 -4.63 -24.47 3.89
N SER A 338 -4.67 -24.98 2.67
CA SER A 338 -3.62 -24.74 1.69
C SER A 338 -3.97 -23.54 0.80
N GLY A 339 -2.99 -23.01 0.08
CA GLY A 339 -3.22 -21.97 -0.95
C GLY A 339 -3.38 -20.55 -0.43
N ILE A 340 -2.92 -20.27 0.80
CA ILE A 340 -2.86 -18.90 1.36
C ILE A 340 -1.85 -18.07 0.57
N VAL A 341 -2.23 -16.85 0.19
CA VAL A 341 -1.35 -15.92 -0.55
C VAL A 341 -0.95 -14.77 0.37
N ASN A 342 0.32 -14.73 0.76
CA ASN A 342 0.88 -13.71 1.64
C ASN A 342 1.55 -12.58 0.84
N ASP A 343 0.76 -11.58 0.44
CA ASP A 343 1.28 -10.37 -0.21
C ASP A 343 2.27 -9.65 0.72
N PHE A 344 3.44 -9.23 0.22
CA PHE A 344 4.46 -8.67 1.11
C PHE A 344 4.12 -7.29 1.70
N GLY A 345 3.23 -6.54 1.05
CA GLY A 345 2.70 -5.29 1.58
C GLY A 345 1.43 -5.49 2.41
N ALA A 346 0.41 -6.17 1.86
CA ALA A 346 -0.90 -6.34 2.48
C ALA A 346 -0.96 -7.48 3.51
N GLY A 347 -0.12 -8.50 3.34
CA GLY A 347 -0.14 -9.75 4.09
C GLY A 347 -1.18 -10.76 3.56
N VAL A 348 -1.58 -11.69 4.44
CA VAL A 348 -2.64 -12.68 4.19
C VAL A 348 -3.99 -12.08 3.75
N PRO A 349 -4.42 -10.88 4.23
CA PRO A 349 -5.64 -10.20 3.76
C PRO A 349 -5.57 -9.66 2.31
N SER A 350 -4.96 -10.42 1.40
CA SER A 350 -4.88 -10.14 -0.02
C SER A 350 -6.16 -10.57 -0.75
N ARG A 351 -6.36 -10.05 -1.97
CA ARG A 351 -7.48 -10.47 -2.82
C ARG A 351 -7.40 -11.95 -3.21
N PHE A 352 -6.18 -12.49 -3.27
CA PHE A 352 -5.92 -13.81 -3.83
C PHE A 352 -6.18 -14.93 -2.82
N THR A 353 -5.96 -14.69 -1.53
CA THR A 353 -6.19 -15.69 -0.46
C THR A 353 -7.57 -16.35 -0.51
N PRO A 354 -8.70 -15.61 -0.49
CA PRO A 354 -10.03 -16.26 -0.48
C PRO A 354 -10.41 -16.88 -1.83
N ILE A 355 -9.75 -16.48 -2.93
CA ILE A 355 -9.98 -17.02 -4.27
C ILE A 355 -9.22 -18.35 -4.44
N ASN A 356 -8.00 -18.42 -3.90
CA ASN A 356 -7.06 -19.51 -4.11
C ASN A 356 -7.01 -20.56 -2.98
N ALA A 357 -7.38 -20.17 -1.75
CA ALA A 357 -7.36 -21.08 -0.62
C ALA A 357 -8.24 -22.32 -0.85
N ARG A 358 -7.80 -23.45 -0.32
CA ARG A 358 -8.48 -24.75 -0.46
C ARG A 358 -8.30 -25.63 0.77
N ALA A 359 -9.32 -26.42 1.06
CA ALA A 359 -9.32 -27.47 2.06
C ALA A 359 -10.47 -28.45 1.78
N ASP A 360 -10.59 -29.49 2.60
CA ASP A 360 -11.77 -30.35 2.59
C ASP A 360 -13.00 -29.57 3.09
N GLY A 361 -14.04 -29.48 2.24
CA GLY A 361 -15.32 -28.84 2.56
C GLY A 361 -15.67 -27.69 1.60
N ASP A 362 -16.88 -27.15 1.79
CA ASP A 362 -17.47 -26.22 0.82
C ASP A 362 -17.31 -24.74 1.23
N HIS A 363 -16.85 -24.46 2.45
CA HIS A 363 -16.89 -23.10 3.02
C HIS A 363 -15.56 -22.70 3.67
N LEU A 364 -15.13 -21.47 3.39
CA LEU A 364 -14.02 -20.80 4.08
C LEU A 364 -14.57 -19.82 5.12
N THR A 365 -14.07 -19.89 6.35
CA THR A 365 -14.47 -19.01 7.45
C THR A 365 -13.32 -18.10 7.85
N ILE A 366 -13.47 -16.80 7.59
CA ILE A 366 -12.44 -15.80 7.84
C ILE A 366 -12.86 -14.91 9.00
N GLY A 367 -12.07 -14.87 10.05
CA GLY A 367 -12.24 -13.86 11.09
C GLY A 367 -11.72 -12.51 10.63
N VAL A 368 -12.46 -11.43 10.89
CA VAL A 368 -12.07 -10.05 10.60
C VAL A 368 -12.22 -9.18 11.84
N LYS A 369 -11.40 -8.13 11.99
CA LYS A 369 -11.52 -7.21 13.13
C LYS A 369 -12.85 -6.44 13.10
N GLN A 370 -13.28 -6.03 11.90
CA GLN A 370 -14.59 -5.44 11.62
C GLN A 370 -15.11 -5.99 10.30
N ILE A 371 -16.42 -6.17 10.18
CA ILE A 371 -17.05 -6.57 8.90
C ILE A 371 -17.30 -5.37 7.97
N TYR A 372 -17.31 -4.15 8.49
CA TYR A 372 -17.31 -2.89 7.72
C TYR A 372 -16.99 -1.73 8.67
N GLN A 373 -16.46 -0.62 8.14
CA GLN A 373 -16.29 0.64 8.87
C GLN A 373 -16.73 1.85 8.04
N GLY A 374 -16.43 1.85 6.74
CA GLY A 374 -16.83 2.87 5.78
C GLY A 374 -18.07 2.49 4.98
N ALA A 375 -18.51 3.41 4.11
CA ALA A 375 -19.64 3.20 3.22
C ALA A 375 -19.22 2.40 1.97
N TRP A 376 -20.09 1.53 1.46
CA TRP A 376 -19.82 0.70 0.29
C TRP A 376 -20.29 1.39 -1.01
N ASN A 377 -19.54 2.41 -1.45
CA ASN A 377 -19.65 3.00 -2.78
C ASN A 377 -18.24 3.18 -3.38
N PRO A 378 -18.00 2.90 -4.67
CA PRO A 378 -16.66 2.95 -5.27
C PRO A 378 -16.12 4.35 -5.57
N VAL A 379 -16.92 5.42 -5.39
CA VAL A 379 -16.50 6.80 -5.71
C VAL A 379 -15.67 7.39 -4.58
N MET A 380 -16.22 7.48 -3.37
CA MET A 380 -15.52 7.96 -2.16
C MET A 380 -15.96 7.18 -0.90
N GLY A 381 -16.42 5.94 -1.10
CA GLY A 381 -16.55 4.92 -0.08
C GLY A 381 -15.39 3.92 -0.16
N LEU A 382 -15.54 2.77 0.51
CA LEU A 382 -14.54 1.68 0.54
C LEU A 382 -13.14 2.16 0.91
N THR A 383 -13.04 3.22 1.71
CA THR A 383 -11.75 3.84 2.07
C THR A 383 -11.09 3.16 3.27
N ASP A 384 -11.79 2.25 3.96
CA ASP A 384 -11.27 1.52 5.10
C ASP A 384 -10.76 0.12 4.70
N THR A 385 -9.69 -0.32 5.34
CA THR A 385 -9.05 -1.61 5.10
C THR A 385 -10.01 -2.80 5.29
N TYR A 386 -10.96 -2.71 6.23
CA TYR A 386 -11.86 -3.82 6.53
C TYR A 386 -12.86 -4.07 5.40
N SER A 387 -13.51 -3.02 4.90
CA SER A 387 -14.39 -3.12 3.74
C SER A 387 -13.62 -3.54 2.49
N GLN A 388 -12.38 -3.05 2.30
CA GLN A 388 -11.52 -3.43 1.17
C GLN A 388 -11.16 -4.92 1.15
N HIS A 389 -10.88 -5.55 2.31
CA HIS A 389 -10.58 -6.98 2.37
C HIS A 389 -11.72 -7.85 1.80
N ILE A 390 -12.97 -7.42 2.00
CA ILE A 390 -14.14 -8.14 1.50
C ILE A 390 -14.46 -7.71 0.06
N TRP A 391 -14.42 -6.41 -0.23
CA TRP A 391 -14.70 -5.86 -1.57
C TRP A 391 -13.80 -6.48 -2.65
N LYS A 392 -12.50 -6.65 -2.37
CA LYS A 392 -11.53 -7.25 -3.30
C LYS A 392 -11.81 -8.73 -3.64
N THR A 393 -12.74 -9.39 -2.94
CA THR A 393 -13.20 -10.75 -3.25
C THR A 393 -14.41 -10.78 -4.17
N VAL A 394 -15.19 -9.69 -4.19
CA VAL A 394 -16.39 -9.57 -5.01
C VAL A 394 -16.17 -8.75 -6.27
N HIS A 395 -15.03 -8.08 -6.40
CA HIS A 395 -14.67 -7.24 -7.54
C HIS A 395 -13.35 -7.68 -8.17
N ASP A 396 -13.35 -7.82 -9.50
CA ASP A 396 -12.15 -7.94 -10.29
C ASP A 396 -11.80 -6.60 -10.94
N PRO A 397 -10.59 -6.04 -10.69
CA PRO A 397 -10.07 -4.88 -11.41
C PRO A 397 -9.56 -5.25 -12.81
N GLY A 398 -9.24 -4.27 -13.66
CA GLY A 398 -8.57 -4.51 -14.94
C GLY A 398 -7.11 -4.90 -14.73
N THR A 399 -6.41 -4.15 -13.87
CA THR A 399 -5.03 -4.43 -13.44
C THR A 399 -4.91 -4.61 -11.92
N PHE A 400 -3.81 -5.19 -11.44
CA PHE A 400 -3.49 -5.25 -10.02
C PHE A 400 -1.99 -5.25 -9.78
N LYS A 401 -1.54 -5.02 -8.54
CA LYS A 401 -0.12 -5.13 -8.19
C LYS A 401 0.24 -6.59 -7.87
N HIS A 402 1.33 -7.08 -8.46
CA HIS A 402 1.83 -8.42 -8.20
C HIS A 402 2.27 -8.54 -6.73
N PRO A 403 1.86 -9.60 -5.99
CA PRO A 403 2.03 -9.67 -4.54
C PRO A 403 3.50 -9.72 -4.07
N PHE A 404 4.43 -10.09 -4.96
CA PHE A 404 5.84 -10.29 -4.65
C PHE A 404 6.79 -9.38 -5.40
N THR A 405 6.37 -8.79 -6.53
CA THR A 405 7.20 -7.85 -7.30
C THR A 405 6.65 -6.43 -7.26
N GLY A 406 5.38 -6.23 -6.89
CA GLY A 406 4.75 -4.92 -6.90
C GLY A 406 4.60 -4.29 -8.28
N GLU A 407 4.82 -5.07 -9.35
CA GLU A 407 4.59 -4.66 -10.74
C GLU A 407 3.10 -4.67 -11.08
N THR A 408 2.69 -3.85 -12.04
CA THR A 408 1.33 -3.91 -12.59
C THR A 408 1.15 -5.18 -13.43
N ILE A 409 0.21 -6.04 -13.03
CA ILE A 409 -0.15 -7.27 -13.75
C ILE A 409 -1.59 -7.22 -14.26
N PRO A 410 -1.86 -7.88 -15.40
CA PRO A 410 -3.21 -7.98 -15.94
C PRO A 410 -4.10 -8.88 -15.08
N ILE A 411 -5.33 -8.43 -14.87
CA ILE A 411 -6.42 -9.23 -14.31
C ILE A 411 -7.50 -9.34 -15.39
N ARG A 412 -8.37 -8.33 -15.55
CA ARG A 412 -9.45 -8.34 -16.56
C ARG A 412 -9.11 -7.57 -17.83
N THR A 413 -7.87 -7.14 -18.00
CA THR A 413 -7.40 -6.51 -19.23
C THR A 413 -6.10 -7.16 -19.68
N SER A 414 -5.87 -7.26 -20.98
CA SER A 414 -4.52 -7.33 -21.54
C SER A 414 -4.21 -6.04 -22.28
N TRP A 415 -2.93 -5.71 -22.48
CA TRP A 415 -2.57 -4.43 -23.08
C TRP A 415 -1.34 -4.52 -23.99
N SER A 416 -1.24 -3.53 -24.88
CA SER A 416 -0.03 -3.17 -25.62
C SER A 416 0.21 -1.68 -25.47
N VAL A 417 1.43 -1.30 -25.14
CA VAL A 417 1.84 0.11 -25.01
C VAL A 417 2.55 0.55 -26.28
N ASP A 418 2.20 1.73 -26.78
CA ASP A 418 3.00 2.50 -27.74
C ASP A 418 3.37 3.83 -27.08
N THR A 419 4.64 4.22 -27.12
CA THR A 419 5.12 5.42 -26.45
C THR A 419 6.21 6.10 -27.25
N ALA A 420 6.16 7.43 -27.29
CA ALA A 420 7.18 8.24 -27.95
C ALA A 420 8.41 8.49 -27.05
N GLY A 421 8.42 7.97 -25.82
CA GLY A 421 9.44 8.28 -24.82
C GLY A 421 9.19 9.62 -24.13
N PRO A 422 10.10 10.06 -23.24
CA PRO A 422 9.90 11.26 -22.42
C PRO A 422 9.94 12.57 -23.24
N ASP A 423 10.74 12.62 -24.30
CA ASP A 423 10.92 13.81 -25.16
C ASP A 423 9.99 13.83 -26.38
N GLY A 424 9.29 12.73 -26.64
CA GLY A 424 8.53 12.51 -27.86
C GLY A 424 7.04 12.74 -27.70
N THR A 425 6.34 12.79 -28.83
CA THR A 425 4.88 12.82 -28.87
C THR A 425 4.34 11.93 -29.97
N LEU A 426 3.21 11.28 -29.70
CA LEU A 426 2.37 10.56 -30.64
C LEU A 426 1.22 11.47 -31.11
N ASP A 427 0.81 11.33 -32.37
CA ASP A 427 -0.40 11.98 -32.87
C ASP A 427 -1.64 11.30 -32.27
N VAL A 428 -2.54 12.08 -31.68
CA VAL A 428 -3.86 11.57 -31.25
C VAL A 428 -4.79 11.59 -32.47
N PRO A 429 -5.41 10.46 -32.85
CA PRO A 429 -6.33 10.43 -33.96
C PRO A 429 -7.49 11.40 -33.77
N GLN A 430 -7.93 12.01 -34.87
CA GLN A 430 -8.95 13.06 -34.83
C GLN A 430 -10.32 12.55 -34.35
N ASP A 431 -10.59 11.26 -34.58
CA ASP A 431 -11.79 10.52 -34.17
C ASP A 431 -11.72 10.00 -32.72
N ALA A 432 -10.60 10.17 -32.02
CA ALA A 432 -10.56 9.97 -30.57
C ALA A 432 -11.54 10.92 -29.90
N MET A 433 -12.21 10.46 -28.84
CA MET A 433 -13.27 11.20 -28.18
C MET A 433 -12.97 11.48 -26.71
N LEU A 434 -13.56 12.56 -26.21
CA LEU A 434 -13.63 12.88 -24.79
C LEU A 434 -15.04 13.38 -24.45
N TRP A 435 -15.46 13.18 -23.21
CA TRP A 435 -16.68 13.79 -22.71
C TRP A 435 -16.48 15.29 -22.54
N ASN A 436 -17.45 16.09 -22.97
CA ASN A 436 -17.45 17.54 -22.77
C ASN A 436 -18.54 17.92 -21.75
N PRO A 437 -18.17 18.26 -20.49
CA PRO A 437 -19.12 18.63 -19.44
C PRO A 437 -19.97 19.87 -19.75
N GLU A 438 -19.46 20.82 -20.54
CA GLU A 438 -20.23 22.03 -20.90
C GLU A 438 -21.36 21.73 -21.89
N THR A 439 -21.10 20.84 -22.86
CA THR A 439 -22.04 20.51 -23.93
C THR A 439 -22.80 19.20 -23.69
N GLN A 440 -22.45 18.48 -22.62
CA GLN A 440 -23.08 17.23 -22.19
C GLN A 440 -23.14 16.18 -23.31
N ARG A 441 -22.00 15.99 -24.01
CA ARG A 441 -21.86 15.00 -25.09
C ARG A 441 -20.41 14.59 -25.27
N TRP A 442 -20.22 13.41 -25.87
CA TRP A 442 -18.94 13.01 -26.46
C TRP A 442 -18.58 13.93 -27.64
N ALA A 443 -17.34 14.39 -27.67
CA ALA A 443 -16.80 15.20 -28.74
C ALA A 443 -15.48 14.62 -29.24
N GLU A 444 -15.30 14.64 -30.56
CA GLU A 444 -14.02 14.36 -31.20
C GLU A 444 -12.96 15.36 -30.71
N VAL A 445 -11.77 14.86 -30.43
CA VAL A 445 -10.61 15.60 -29.95
C VAL A 445 -10.09 16.55 -31.03
N GLY A 446 -10.27 16.19 -32.30
CA GLY A 446 -9.95 17.02 -33.46
C GLY A 446 -8.46 17.04 -33.85
N PRO A 447 -8.10 17.80 -34.90
CA PRO A 447 -6.75 17.78 -35.45
C PRO A 447 -5.70 18.48 -34.57
N GLY A 448 -4.44 18.02 -34.68
CA GLY A 448 -3.27 18.67 -34.08
C GLY A 448 -3.13 18.42 -32.57
N LYS A 449 -3.69 17.32 -32.08
CA LYS A 449 -3.61 16.88 -30.69
C LYS A 449 -2.57 15.77 -30.59
N SER A 450 -1.86 15.74 -29.47
CA SER A 450 -0.77 14.80 -29.23
C SER A 450 -0.86 14.23 -27.82
N ALA A 451 -0.23 13.08 -27.63
CA ALA A 451 -0.07 12.40 -26.35
C ALA A 451 1.36 11.85 -26.23
N THR A 452 1.83 11.54 -25.02
CA THR A 452 3.13 10.91 -24.82
C THR A 452 3.09 9.40 -25.11
N SER A 453 2.01 8.75 -24.66
CA SER A 453 1.81 7.31 -24.81
C SER A 453 0.36 6.99 -25.21
N SER A 454 0.17 5.84 -25.81
CA SER A 454 -1.14 5.22 -26.03
C SER A 454 -1.12 3.77 -25.57
N VAL A 455 -2.22 3.32 -24.97
CA VAL A 455 -2.38 1.95 -24.52
C VAL A 455 -3.62 1.36 -25.19
N THR A 456 -3.41 0.27 -25.94
CA THR A 456 -4.51 -0.53 -26.47
C THR A 456 -4.82 -1.62 -25.46
N PHE A 457 -6.03 -1.61 -24.92
CA PHE A 457 -6.54 -2.62 -23.98
C PHE A 457 -7.51 -3.55 -24.68
N ASP A 458 -7.32 -4.85 -24.45
CA ASP A 458 -8.32 -5.90 -24.70
C ASP A 458 -9.01 -6.23 -23.36
N LEU A 459 -10.32 -6.01 -23.31
CA LEU A 459 -11.15 -6.02 -22.12
C LEU A 459 -11.79 -7.41 -21.94
N GLY A 460 -11.38 -8.12 -20.89
CA GLY A 460 -11.92 -9.42 -20.47
C GLY A 460 -13.30 -9.32 -19.84
N PHE A 461 -14.30 -8.93 -20.62
CA PHE A 461 -15.70 -8.86 -20.21
C PHE A 461 -16.28 -10.23 -19.85
N GLY A 462 -17.27 -10.20 -18.96
CA GLY A 462 -18.10 -11.32 -18.57
C GLY A 462 -19.40 -10.79 -18.01
N ASN A 463 -20.17 -11.59 -17.30
CA ASN A 463 -21.38 -11.11 -16.64
C ASN A 463 -21.06 -10.39 -15.33
N TRP A 464 -21.72 -9.25 -15.12
CA TRP A 464 -21.95 -8.70 -13.79
C TRP A 464 -22.76 -9.69 -12.93
N HIS A 465 -22.63 -9.61 -11.61
CA HIS A 465 -23.28 -10.55 -10.66
C HIS A 465 -24.80 -10.68 -10.81
N HIS A 466 -25.48 -9.64 -11.30
CA HIS A 466 -26.91 -9.69 -11.61
C HIS A 466 -27.27 -10.34 -12.96
N GLY A 467 -26.29 -10.96 -13.63
CA GLY A 467 -26.46 -11.76 -14.85
C GLY A 467 -26.54 -10.97 -16.16
N LYS A 468 -26.10 -9.70 -16.17
CA LYS A 468 -26.00 -8.89 -17.39
C LYS A 468 -24.56 -8.79 -17.85
N GLU A 469 -24.37 -8.92 -19.15
CA GLU A 469 -23.07 -8.86 -19.81
C GLU A 469 -22.45 -7.47 -19.66
N MET A 470 -21.16 -7.42 -19.32
CA MET A 470 -20.35 -6.20 -19.36
C MET A 470 -20.13 -5.77 -20.81
N ASP A 471 -20.15 -4.46 -21.06
CA ASP A 471 -19.86 -3.93 -22.40
C ASP A 471 -19.20 -2.54 -22.35
N ILE A 472 -18.86 -1.99 -23.52
CA ILE A 472 -18.21 -0.69 -23.65
C ILE A 472 -18.98 0.47 -22.98
N ASN A 473 -20.30 0.39 -22.82
CA ASN A 473 -21.04 1.44 -22.10
C ASN A 473 -20.63 1.49 -20.62
N ASP A 474 -20.22 0.37 -20.01
CA ASP A 474 -19.72 0.36 -18.63
C ASP A 474 -18.40 1.15 -18.52
N ILE A 475 -17.54 1.10 -19.55
CA ILE A 475 -16.27 1.85 -19.62
C ILE A 475 -16.52 3.33 -19.95
N LEU A 476 -17.37 3.62 -20.94
CA LEU A 476 -17.71 4.97 -21.33
C LEU A 476 -18.40 5.72 -20.19
N TYR A 477 -19.28 5.06 -19.43
CA TYR A 477 -19.92 5.66 -18.27
C TYR A 477 -18.89 6.04 -17.20
N LEU A 478 -17.89 5.19 -16.93
CA LEU A 478 -16.83 5.50 -15.98
C LEU A 478 -16.01 6.72 -16.42
N LEU A 479 -15.63 6.80 -17.69
CA LEU A 479 -14.87 7.93 -18.22
C LEU A 479 -15.72 9.21 -18.22
N TYR A 480 -17.00 9.13 -18.59
CA TYR A 480 -17.98 10.21 -18.43
C TYR A 480 -18.02 10.68 -16.98
N PHE A 481 -18.28 9.78 -16.04
CA PHE A 481 -18.46 10.09 -14.64
C PHE A 481 -17.20 10.78 -14.08
N THR A 482 -16.02 10.22 -14.39
CA THR A 482 -14.73 10.80 -13.99
C THR A 482 -14.56 12.21 -14.55
N THR A 483 -14.92 12.43 -15.81
CA THR A 483 -14.81 13.74 -16.48
C THR A 483 -15.78 14.76 -15.91
N GLU A 484 -17.05 14.37 -15.75
CA GLU A 484 -18.13 15.22 -15.24
C GLU A 484 -17.89 15.62 -13.78
N TRP A 485 -17.51 14.66 -12.93
CA TRP A 485 -17.26 14.91 -11.50
C TRP A 485 -15.85 15.43 -11.19
N GLY A 486 -14.93 15.35 -12.15
CA GLY A 486 -13.59 15.93 -12.08
C GLY A 486 -13.50 17.36 -12.62
N THR A 487 -14.54 17.86 -13.28
CA THR A 487 -14.56 19.20 -13.91
C THR A 487 -15.62 20.07 -13.28
N GLN A 488 -15.20 21.15 -12.61
CA GLN A 488 -16.15 22.14 -12.10
C GLN A 488 -16.50 23.17 -13.18
N THR A 489 -17.71 23.09 -13.74
CA THR A 489 -18.18 23.96 -14.82
C THR A 489 -18.74 25.30 -14.34
N GLY A 490 -19.03 25.43 -13.04
CA GLY A 490 -19.53 26.66 -12.43
C GLY A 490 -19.80 26.55 -10.93
N ALA A 491 -20.34 27.63 -10.35
CA ALA A 491 -20.67 27.68 -8.92
C ALA A 491 -21.95 26.89 -8.55
N ASP A 492 -22.88 26.73 -9.50
CA ASP A 492 -24.13 25.98 -9.32
C ASP A 492 -24.01 24.51 -9.77
N ASP A 493 -22.79 24.08 -10.08
CA ASP A 493 -22.48 22.72 -10.50
C ASP A 493 -22.78 21.72 -9.38
N LYS A 494 -23.57 20.69 -9.70
CA LYS A 494 -24.01 19.67 -8.75
C LYS A 494 -23.13 18.41 -8.78
N THR A 495 -22.28 18.25 -9.77
CA THR A 495 -21.35 17.12 -9.92
C THR A 495 -20.00 17.46 -9.29
N PHE A 496 -20.03 17.92 -8.04
CA PHE A 496 -18.84 18.26 -7.27
C PHE A 496 -18.82 17.53 -5.93
N ASP A 497 -17.68 16.89 -5.64
CA ASP A 497 -17.37 16.32 -4.34
C ASP A 497 -15.96 16.74 -3.90
N ALA A 498 -15.85 17.27 -2.68
CA ALA A 498 -14.62 17.89 -2.20
C ALA A 498 -13.45 16.91 -2.04
N GLU A 499 -13.70 15.60 -1.97
CA GLU A 499 -12.67 14.57 -1.89
C GLU A 499 -12.41 13.91 -3.26
N PHE A 500 -13.45 13.69 -4.08
CA PHE A 500 -13.32 13.05 -5.39
C PHE A 500 -12.78 14.00 -6.47
N THR A 501 -13.38 15.19 -6.59
CA THR A 501 -13.13 16.10 -7.72
C THR A 501 -11.64 16.43 -7.90
N PRO A 502 -10.87 16.78 -6.84
CA PRO A 502 -9.44 17.07 -7.01
C PRO A 502 -8.62 15.87 -7.50
N ARG A 503 -8.99 14.64 -7.13
CA ARG A 503 -8.31 13.41 -7.57
C ARG A 503 -8.61 13.11 -9.03
N ALA A 504 -9.90 13.18 -9.40
CA ALA A 504 -10.33 12.99 -10.79
C ALA A 504 -9.71 14.04 -11.72
N ALA A 505 -9.68 15.31 -11.31
CA ALA A 505 -9.08 16.39 -12.07
C ALA A 505 -7.59 16.13 -12.41
N GLN A 506 -6.85 15.48 -11.52
CA GLN A 506 -5.45 15.13 -11.75
C GLN A 506 -5.30 14.07 -12.85
N SER A 507 -6.09 13.00 -12.79
CA SER A 507 -6.10 11.97 -13.84
C SER A 507 -6.53 12.54 -15.20
N LEU A 508 -7.56 13.38 -15.23
CA LEU A 508 -8.10 13.99 -16.46
C LEU A 508 -7.10 14.89 -17.19
N GLN A 509 -6.15 15.51 -16.50
CA GLN A 509 -5.12 16.33 -17.17
C GLN A 509 -4.25 15.51 -18.12
N THR A 510 -4.08 14.22 -17.82
CA THR A 510 -3.25 13.32 -18.61
C THR A 510 -4.02 12.66 -19.75
N ILE A 511 -5.31 12.34 -19.60
CA ILE A 511 -6.10 11.66 -20.64
C ILE A 511 -6.35 12.60 -21.82
N LYS A 512 -5.91 12.23 -23.02
CA LYS A 512 -6.02 13.01 -24.26
C LYS A 512 -7.10 12.54 -25.22
N GLY A 513 -7.59 11.31 -25.04
CA GLY A 513 -8.66 10.76 -25.84
C GLY A 513 -8.79 9.27 -25.64
N ILE A 514 -9.96 8.74 -25.97
CA ILE A 514 -10.23 7.32 -26.09
C ILE A 514 -10.74 7.02 -27.49
N ARG A 515 -10.42 5.84 -28.03
CA ARG A 515 -11.06 5.26 -29.21
C ARG A 515 -11.63 3.91 -28.84
N VAL A 516 -12.88 3.67 -29.21
CA VAL A 516 -13.50 2.35 -29.16
C VAL A 516 -13.21 1.69 -30.50
N MET A 517 -12.40 0.63 -30.48
CA MET A 517 -11.94 -0.03 -31.70
C MET A 517 -12.96 -1.07 -32.16
N ASP A 518 -13.53 -1.82 -31.21
CA ASP A 518 -14.61 -2.79 -31.39
C ASP A 518 -15.36 -3.02 -30.05
N SER A 519 -15.96 -4.20 -29.84
CA SER A 519 -16.82 -4.49 -28.70
C SER A 519 -16.09 -4.62 -27.36
N ASP A 520 -14.80 -4.96 -27.38
CA ASP A 520 -13.97 -5.28 -26.23
C ASP A 520 -12.57 -4.66 -26.31
N THR A 521 -12.25 -3.92 -27.37
CA THR A 521 -10.96 -3.23 -27.50
C THR A 521 -11.12 -1.71 -27.44
N ILE A 522 -10.32 -1.09 -26.56
CA ILE A 522 -10.18 0.38 -26.47
C ILE A 522 -8.73 0.80 -26.65
N GLU A 523 -8.54 2.03 -27.13
CA GLU A 523 -7.24 2.68 -27.21
C GLU A 523 -7.30 4.00 -26.43
N VAL A 524 -6.45 4.13 -25.40
CA VAL A 524 -6.43 5.28 -24.49
C VAL A 524 -5.13 6.05 -24.69
N TYR A 525 -5.23 7.36 -24.93
CA TYR A 525 -4.10 8.26 -25.14
C TYR A 525 -3.83 9.09 -23.88
N VAL A 526 -2.59 9.10 -23.40
CA VAL A 526 -2.19 9.80 -22.16
C VAL A 526 -0.90 10.62 -22.31
N ASP A 527 -0.85 11.79 -21.70
CA ASP A 527 0.39 12.51 -21.40
C ASP A 527 1.04 11.91 -20.14
N TYR A 528 1.54 10.68 -20.28
CA TYR A 528 2.26 9.98 -19.23
C TYR A 528 3.30 9.05 -19.86
N TRP A 529 4.51 9.05 -19.30
CA TRP A 529 5.59 8.16 -19.69
C TRP A 529 6.22 7.52 -18.46
N HIS A 530 6.59 6.25 -18.58
CA HIS A 530 7.46 5.57 -17.63
C HIS A 530 8.35 4.61 -18.42
N PHE A 531 9.54 4.30 -17.90
CA PHE A 531 10.43 3.29 -18.51
C PHE A 531 9.90 1.86 -18.36
N ASP A 532 8.79 1.68 -17.64
CA ASP A 532 8.11 0.40 -17.41
C ASP A 532 6.71 0.49 -18.05
N GLU A 533 6.42 -0.41 -18.98
CA GLU A 533 5.14 -0.41 -19.71
C GLU A 533 3.94 -0.71 -18.80
N GLY A 534 4.12 -1.48 -17.73
CA GLY A 534 3.07 -1.77 -16.76
C GLY A 534 2.65 -0.55 -15.95
N GLU A 535 3.58 0.37 -15.67
CA GLU A 535 3.24 1.66 -15.06
C GLU A 535 2.47 2.58 -16.03
N ILE A 536 2.79 2.56 -17.33
CA ILE A 536 2.00 3.28 -18.35
C ILE A 536 0.59 2.69 -18.47
N ALA A 537 0.49 1.36 -18.54
CA ALA A 537 -0.80 0.65 -18.61
C ALA A 537 -1.66 0.88 -17.36
N GLY A 538 -1.07 0.78 -16.16
CA GLY A 538 -1.78 1.08 -14.91
C GLY A 538 -2.27 2.52 -14.82
N TRP A 539 -1.53 3.48 -15.39
CA TRP A 539 -1.95 4.89 -15.45
C TRP A 539 -3.11 5.13 -16.44
N ALA A 540 -3.09 4.44 -17.59
CA ALA A 540 -4.09 4.59 -18.65
C ALA A 540 -5.33 3.69 -18.47
N GLU A 541 -5.36 2.83 -17.44
CA GLU A 541 -6.44 1.87 -17.22
C GLU A 541 -7.80 2.55 -17.06
N LEU A 542 -8.79 2.07 -17.82
CA LEU A 542 -10.20 2.38 -17.64
C LEU A 542 -10.96 1.07 -17.41
N TRP A 543 -11.31 0.77 -16.16
CA TRP A 543 -12.07 -0.43 -15.80
C TRP A 543 -13.18 -0.14 -14.79
N GLY A 544 -14.41 -0.50 -15.14
CA GLY A 544 -15.60 -0.30 -14.30
C GLY A 544 -15.66 -1.30 -13.15
N SER A 545 -15.92 -0.83 -11.94
CA SER A 545 -16.04 -1.69 -10.75
C SER A 545 -17.47 -2.17 -10.46
N MET A 546 -18.46 -1.62 -11.16
CA MET A 546 -19.89 -1.94 -11.06
C MET A 546 -20.62 -1.53 -12.34
N PRO A 547 -21.85 -2.03 -12.59
CA PRO A 547 -22.63 -1.71 -13.78
C PRO A 547 -22.98 -0.22 -13.88
N TRP A 548 -22.99 0.33 -15.11
CA TRP A 548 -23.31 1.74 -15.35
C TRP A 548 -24.68 2.15 -14.80
N GLU A 549 -25.67 1.24 -14.79
CA GLU A 549 -27.03 1.55 -14.31
C GLU A 549 -27.07 1.82 -12.81
N VAL A 550 -26.20 1.15 -12.04
CA VAL A 550 -26.06 1.38 -10.60
C VAL A 550 -25.34 2.70 -10.38
N TYR A 551 -24.26 2.97 -11.12
CA TYR A 551 -23.56 4.27 -11.10
C TYR A 551 -24.53 5.44 -11.39
N ALA A 552 -25.36 5.33 -12.43
CA ALA A 552 -26.33 6.35 -12.80
C ALA A 552 -27.37 6.62 -11.71
N ALA A 553 -27.87 5.55 -11.07
CA ALA A 553 -28.81 5.69 -9.96
C ALA A 553 -28.16 6.34 -8.73
N MET A 554 -26.90 6.01 -8.44
CA MET A 554 -26.13 6.67 -7.37
C MET A 554 -25.90 8.14 -7.66
N GLU A 555 -25.49 8.46 -8.89
CA GLU A 555 -25.22 9.83 -9.34
C GLU A 555 -26.45 10.71 -9.21
N GLN A 556 -27.60 10.24 -9.70
CA GLN A 556 -28.84 10.99 -9.58
C GLN A 556 -29.25 11.20 -8.12
N ALA A 557 -29.03 10.22 -7.24
CA ALA A 557 -29.31 10.36 -5.82
C ALA A 557 -28.44 11.42 -5.13
N VAL A 558 -27.18 11.56 -5.55
CA VAL A 558 -26.26 12.60 -5.04
C VAL A 558 -26.61 13.97 -5.62
N ILE A 559 -26.91 14.07 -6.92
CA ILE A 559 -27.35 15.31 -7.59
C ILE A 559 -28.64 15.86 -6.95
N ASP A 560 -29.56 14.97 -6.58
CA ASP A 560 -30.81 15.31 -5.88
C ASP A 560 -30.59 15.66 -4.39
N GLY A 561 -29.36 15.56 -3.88
CA GLY A 561 -28.99 15.88 -2.50
C GLY A 561 -29.54 14.90 -1.48
N LYS A 562 -29.82 13.64 -1.85
CA LYS A 562 -30.33 12.61 -0.92
C LYS A 562 -29.23 11.96 -0.10
N VAL A 563 -28.07 11.79 -0.71
CA VAL A 563 -26.88 11.13 -0.15
C VAL A 563 -25.62 11.81 -0.69
N ALA A 564 -24.46 11.51 -0.11
CA ALA A 564 -23.16 11.95 -0.61
C ALA A 564 -22.23 10.74 -0.84
N TYR A 565 -21.29 10.90 -1.78
CA TYR A 565 -20.25 9.91 -2.05
C TYR A 565 -19.20 9.85 -0.95
N SER A 566 -18.75 11.01 -0.46
CA SER A 566 -17.68 11.14 0.53
C SER A 566 -18.19 11.36 1.95
N ARG A 567 -17.36 11.01 2.93
CA ARG A 567 -17.66 11.21 4.35
C ARG A 567 -17.74 12.70 4.70
N SER A 568 -16.83 13.53 4.17
CA SER A 568 -16.87 14.97 4.38
C SER A 568 -18.08 15.61 3.69
N GLY A 569 -18.44 15.14 2.49
CA GLY A 569 -19.67 15.54 1.79
C GLY A 569 -20.92 15.24 2.60
N ALA A 570 -21.05 14.02 3.15
CA ALA A 570 -22.16 13.62 3.99
C ALA A 570 -22.27 14.48 5.26
N THR A 571 -21.12 14.73 5.91
CA THR A 571 -21.05 15.52 7.15
C THR A 571 -21.40 16.99 6.90
N SER A 572 -20.84 17.61 5.86
CA SER A 572 -21.06 19.03 5.55
C SER A 572 -22.49 19.33 5.11
N LYS A 573 -23.13 18.42 4.37
CA LYS A 573 -24.51 18.55 3.89
C LYS A 573 -25.55 18.00 4.89
N ASN A 574 -25.11 17.35 5.97
CA ASN A 574 -25.97 16.66 6.94
C ASN A 574 -26.93 15.65 6.28
N ILE A 575 -26.39 14.82 5.39
CA ILE A 575 -27.09 13.75 4.66
C ILE A 575 -26.34 12.41 4.82
N GLY A 576 -26.93 11.31 4.34
CA GLY A 576 -26.32 9.98 4.45
C GLY A 576 -25.05 9.82 3.60
N TRP A 577 -24.06 9.10 4.13
CA TRP A 577 -22.91 8.62 3.36
C TRP A 577 -23.29 7.33 2.64
N LEU A 578 -23.42 7.38 1.32
CA LEU A 578 -24.05 6.34 0.51
C LEU A 578 -23.33 4.99 0.64
N SER A 579 -24.05 3.96 1.09
CA SER A 579 -23.53 2.60 1.18
C SER A 579 -24.45 1.59 0.51
N LEU A 580 -24.02 1.00 -0.60
CA LEU A 580 -24.81 0.00 -1.34
C LEU A 580 -25.05 -1.28 -0.56
N LEU A 581 -24.26 -1.53 0.49
CA LEU A 581 -24.44 -2.65 1.42
C LEU A 581 -25.65 -2.46 2.35
N ILE A 582 -26.05 -1.21 2.60
CA ILE A 582 -27.08 -0.88 3.59
C ILE A 582 -28.47 -0.94 2.93
N PRO A 583 -29.44 -1.71 3.47
CA PRO A 583 -30.76 -1.90 2.85
C PRO A 583 -31.54 -0.62 2.53
N ASN A 584 -31.48 0.38 3.42
CA ASN A 584 -32.19 1.65 3.20
C ASN A 584 -31.63 2.43 2.01
N ASP A 585 -30.30 2.44 1.86
CA ASP A 585 -29.62 3.10 0.75
C ASP A 585 -29.83 2.31 -0.54
N ALA A 586 -29.78 0.97 -0.48
CA ALA A 586 -30.12 0.11 -1.62
C ALA A 586 -31.57 0.32 -2.11
N ALA A 587 -32.52 0.51 -1.19
CA ALA A 587 -33.89 0.85 -1.53
C ALA A 587 -34.00 2.20 -2.24
N LEU A 588 -33.22 3.21 -1.81
CA LEU A 588 -33.13 4.50 -2.50
C LEU A 588 -32.61 4.32 -3.94
N ILE A 589 -31.53 3.56 -4.13
CA ILE A 589 -31.00 3.26 -5.48
C ILE A 589 -32.04 2.56 -6.35
N LYS A 590 -32.77 1.59 -5.79
CA LYS A 590 -33.88 0.92 -6.46
C LYS A 590 -35.00 1.88 -6.91
N GLU A 591 -35.32 2.90 -6.11
CA GLU A 591 -36.31 3.91 -6.51
C GLU A 591 -35.87 4.70 -7.74
N TYR A 592 -34.59 5.05 -7.85
CA TYR A 592 -34.05 5.71 -9.04
C TYR A 592 -34.07 4.79 -10.26
N LEU A 593 -33.66 3.53 -10.12
CA LEU A 593 -33.74 2.54 -11.20
C LEU A 593 -35.18 2.38 -11.73
N LYS A 594 -36.17 2.35 -10.84
CA LYS A 594 -37.60 2.31 -11.22
C LYS A 594 -38.02 3.56 -11.98
N LYS A 595 -37.62 4.75 -11.52
CA LYS A 595 -37.91 6.02 -12.21
C LYS A 595 -37.28 6.05 -13.60
N PHE A 596 -36.04 5.55 -13.74
CA PHE A 596 -35.37 5.45 -15.03
C PHE A 596 -36.15 4.55 -15.98
N LYS A 597 -36.56 3.37 -15.53
CA LYS A 597 -37.40 2.47 -16.32
C LYS A 597 -38.74 3.10 -16.71
N GLU A 598 -39.47 3.68 -15.75
CA GLU A 598 -40.80 4.27 -16.00
C GLU A 598 -40.77 5.45 -16.97
N SER A 599 -39.67 6.21 -16.98
CA SER A 599 -39.49 7.39 -17.84
C SER A 599 -38.80 7.08 -19.17
N GLY A 600 -38.30 5.86 -19.37
CA GLY A 600 -37.46 5.54 -20.53
C GLY A 600 -36.13 6.29 -20.52
N HIS A 601 -35.54 6.49 -19.34
CA HIS A 601 -34.31 7.26 -19.18
C HIS A 601 -33.12 6.54 -19.80
N VAL A 602 -32.37 7.26 -20.64
CA VAL A 602 -31.07 6.89 -21.18
C VAL A 602 -30.08 7.98 -20.75
N PRO A 603 -29.02 7.64 -19.97
CA PRO A 603 -28.02 8.63 -19.59
C PRO A 603 -27.35 9.26 -20.81
N ALA A 604 -27.09 10.57 -20.79
CA ALA A 604 -26.54 11.31 -21.94
C ALA A 604 -25.17 10.80 -22.40
N ALA A 605 -24.41 10.19 -21.49
CA ALA A 605 -23.13 9.55 -21.77
C ALA A 605 -23.25 8.26 -22.60
N LEU A 606 -24.45 7.70 -22.73
CA LEU A 606 -24.70 6.43 -23.37
C LEU A 606 -25.56 6.62 -24.63
N ASP A 607 -25.08 6.09 -25.76
CA ASP A 607 -25.83 5.52 -26.90
C ASP A 607 -25.02 5.63 -28.20
N SER A 608 -24.60 4.49 -28.74
CA SER A 608 -24.03 4.38 -30.09
C SER A 608 -24.71 3.30 -30.97
N GLY A 609 -25.87 2.77 -30.57
CA GLY A 609 -26.56 1.73 -31.36
C GLY A 609 -27.50 0.78 -30.63
N HIS A 610 -27.78 0.98 -29.33
CA HIS A 610 -28.66 0.10 -28.55
C HIS A 610 -30.11 0.60 -28.53
N GLY A 611 -31.08 -0.32 -28.56
CA GLY A 611 -32.49 0.01 -28.38
C GLY A 611 -32.89 0.10 -26.91
N MET A 612 -34.05 0.72 -26.62
CA MET A 612 -34.55 0.89 -25.24
C MET A 612 -34.60 -0.41 -24.41
N ALA A 613 -34.83 -1.56 -25.05
CA ALA A 613 -34.84 -2.86 -24.40
C ALA A 613 -33.54 -3.18 -23.64
N TYR A 614 -32.37 -2.77 -24.17
CA TYR A 614 -31.08 -2.94 -23.50
C TYR A 614 -31.07 -2.27 -22.12
N PHE A 615 -31.51 -1.02 -22.05
CA PHE A 615 -31.55 -0.23 -20.83
C PHE A 615 -32.60 -0.77 -19.84
N GLU A 616 -33.82 -1.06 -20.31
CA GLU A 616 -34.89 -1.60 -19.47
C GLU A 616 -34.50 -2.93 -18.82
N GLU A 617 -33.86 -3.83 -19.57
CA GLU A 617 -33.42 -5.12 -19.07
C GLU A 617 -32.34 -5.00 -17.99
N ARG A 618 -31.40 -4.06 -18.14
CA ARG A 618 -30.37 -3.75 -17.13
C ARG A 618 -30.98 -3.16 -15.86
N TYR A 619 -31.89 -2.19 -16.00
CA TYR A 619 -32.65 -1.67 -14.85
C TYR A 619 -33.44 -2.78 -14.13
N ASP A 620 -34.09 -3.67 -14.87
CA ASP A 620 -34.83 -4.79 -14.28
C ASP A 620 -33.93 -5.79 -13.55
N ALA A 621 -32.75 -6.07 -14.07
CA ALA A 621 -31.77 -6.94 -13.42
C ALA A 621 -31.28 -6.34 -12.10
N ALA A 622 -30.92 -5.05 -12.09
CA ALA A 622 -30.49 -4.37 -10.88
C ALA A 622 -31.62 -4.25 -9.83
N ILE A 623 -32.85 -3.97 -10.25
CA ILE A 623 -34.03 -3.96 -9.36
C ILE A 623 -34.26 -5.36 -8.75
N SER A 624 -34.20 -6.40 -9.58
CA SER A 624 -34.41 -7.79 -9.14
C SER A 624 -33.31 -8.26 -8.19
N TRP A 625 -32.07 -7.84 -8.42
CA TRP A 625 -30.94 -8.08 -7.52
C TRP A 625 -31.20 -7.49 -6.14
N ILE A 626 -31.61 -6.21 -6.07
CA ILE A 626 -31.89 -5.55 -4.80
C ILE A 626 -33.07 -6.21 -4.09
N ASP A 627 -34.11 -6.63 -4.83
CA ASP A 627 -35.24 -7.38 -4.27
C ASP A 627 -34.85 -8.73 -3.67
N ALA A 628 -33.93 -9.44 -4.32
CA ALA A 628 -33.50 -10.76 -3.87
C ALA A 628 -32.50 -10.70 -2.70
N ASN A 629 -31.58 -9.73 -2.71
CA ASN A 629 -30.42 -9.70 -1.81
C ASN A 629 -30.48 -8.59 -0.76
N ASN A 630 -31.43 -7.65 -0.85
CA ASN A 630 -31.61 -6.53 0.09
C ASN A 630 -30.40 -5.59 0.17
N HIS A 631 -29.55 -5.56 -0.86
CA HIS A 631 -28.44 -4.64 -1.05
C HIS A 631 -28.23 -4.36 -2.55
N ALA A 632 -27.49 -3.30 -2.87
CA ALA A 632 -27.18 -2.88 -4.25
C ALA A 632 -25.73 -3.17 -4.67
N VAL A 633 -24.98 -3.95 -3.88
CA VAL A 633 -23.62 -4.41 -4.24
C VAL A 633 -23.70 -5.37 -5.43
N ILE A 634 -23.28 -4.92 -6.61
CA ILE A 634 -23.19 -5.69 -7.87
C ILE A 634 -21.81 -5.41 -8.47
N SER A 635 -21.05 -6.46 -8.79
CA SER A 635 -19.73 -6.33 -9.40
C SER A 635 -19.45 -7.57 -10.28
N ASN A 636 -18.18 -7.91 -10.53
CA ASN A 636 -17.75 -8.86 -11.56
C ASN A 636 -16.74 -9.92 -11.07
N GLY A 637 -16.46 -9.97 -9.76
CA GLY A 637 -15.47 -10.87 -9.18
C GLY A 637 -15.96 -12.32 -9.02
N PRO A 638 -15.06 -13.22 -8.58
CA PRO A 638 -15.32 -14.66 -8.46
C PRO A 638 -16.34 -15.02 -7.39
N TYR A 639 -16.58 -14.12 -6.45
CA TYR A 639 -17.65 -14.21 -5.47
C TYR A 639 -18.63 -13.05 -5.66
N TYR A 640 -19.90 -13.26 -5.31
CA TYR A 640 -20.86 -12.18 -5.16
C TYR A 640 -21.29 -12.05 -3.70
N MET A 641 -21.75 -10.85 -3.32
CA MET A 641 -22.30 -10.59 -1.99
C MET A 641 -23.62 -11.36 -1.83
N GLU A 642 -23.62 -12.40 -0.98
CA GLU A 642 -24.82 -13.19 -0.72
C GLU A 642 -25.64 -12.57 0.42
N SER A 643 -24.98 -12.19 1.52
CA SER A 643 -25.69 -11.63 2.67
C SER A 643 -24.83 -10.72 3.54
N TYR A 644 -25.50 -9.72 4.09
CA TYR A 644 -24.99 -8.81 5.11
C TYR A 644 -25.86 -8.90 6.36
N ALA A 645 -25.29 -9.40 7.46
CA ALA A 645 -26.00 -9.62 8.72
C ALA A 645 -25.26 -8.91 9.87
N PRO A 646 -25.50 -7.60 10.08
CA PRO A 646 -24.82 -6.83 11.12
C PRO A 646 -25.16 -7.31 12.54
N GLU A 647 -26.36 -7.83 12.77
CA GLU A 647 -26.80 -8.37 14.07
C GLU A 647 -25.96 -9.58 14.51
N SER A 648 -25.59 -10.46 13.57
CA SER A 648 -24.66 -11.57 13.82
C SER A 648 -23.20 -11.19 13.57
N ARG A 649 -22.95 -9.95 13.11
CA ARG A 649 -21.63 -9.44 12.72
C ARG A 649 -20.95 -10.31 11.67
N THR A 650 -21.69 -10.68 10.64
CA THR A 650 -21.20 -11.53 9.56
C THR A 650 -21.53 -10.97 8.18
N ILE A 651 -20.64 -11.23 7.23
CA ILE A 651 -20.86 -11.08 5.79
C ILE A 651 -20.56 -12.43 5.13
N THR A 652 -21.42 -12.87 4.22
CA THR A 652 -21.17 -14.07 3.42
C THR A 652 -21.13 -13.69 1.95
N VAL A 653 -20.11 -14.18 1.24
CA VAL A 653 -19.99 -14.08 -0.22
C VAL A 653 -20.03 -15.50 -0.80
N ARG A 654 -20.66 -15.67 -1.96
CA ARG A 654 -20.85 -16.97 -2.61
C ARG A 654 -20.19 -16.97 -3.98
N THR A 655 -19.64 -18.11 -4.39
CA THR A 655 -19.06 -18.32 -5.72
C THR A 655 -20.03 -17.88 -6.81
N PHE A 656 -19.53 -17.06 -7.73
CA PHE A 656 -20.20 -16.70 -8.96
C PHE A 656 -19.83 -17.69 -10.06
N ALA A 657 -20.47 -18.87 -10.04
CA ALA A 657 -20.25 -19.94 -11.03
C ALA A 657 -20.95 -19.64 -12.36
N ASP A 658 -20.56 -18.53 -13.01
CA ASP A 658 -21.06 -18.11 -14.31
C ASP A 658 -20.10 -18.56 -15.41
N GLU A 659 -20.63 -19.07 -16.53
CA GLU A 659 -19.83 -19.61 -17.64
C GLU A 659 -18.99 -18.54 -18.36
N THR A 660 -19.33 -17.27 -18.20
CA THR A 660 -18.59 -16.13 -18.77
C THR A 660 -17.46 -15.62 -17.87
N TYR A 661 -17.34 -16.13 -16.63
CA TYR A 661 -16.25 -15.74 -15.76
C TYR A 661 -14.92 -16.32 -16.27
N PRO A 662 -13.87 -15.50 -16.47
CA PRO A 662 -12.71 -15.90 -17.28
C PRO A 662 -11.68 -16.79 -16.57
N PHE A 663 -11.77 -16.99 -15.26
CA PHE A 663 -10.76 -17.74 -14.50
C PHE A 663 -11.33 -18.99 -13.83
N ALA A 664 -10.68 -20.13 -14.06
CA ALA A 664 -10.92 -21.35 -13.29
C ALA A 664 -10.18 -21.33 -11.94
N SER A 665 -10.65 -22.14 -10.98
CA SER A 665 -9.95 -22.38 -9.72
C SER A 665 -8.50 -22.81 -9.98
N GLY A 666 -7.56 -22.27 -9.21
CA GLY A 666 -6.12 -22.57 -9.35
C GLY A 666 -5.36 -21.62 -10.28
N LYS A 667 -6.05 -20.69 -10.96
CA LYS A 667 -5.42 -19.61 -11.74
C LYS A 667 -4.34 -18.86 -10.95
N TRP A 668 -4.53 -18.67 -9.65
CA TRP A 668 -3.64 -17.89 -8.77
C TRP A 668 -2.71 -18.74 -7.91
N SER A 669 -2.56 -20.04 -8.23
CA SER A 669 -1.69 -20.96 -7.49
C SER A 669 -0.20 -20.59 -7.57
N GLU A 670 0.18 -19.82 -8.59
CA GLU A 670 1.52 -19.23 -8.73
C GLU A 670 1.90 -18.28 -7.57
N PHE A 671 0.94 -17.80 -6.79
CA PHE A 671 1.17 -16.93 -5.63
C PHE A 671 1.18 -17.65 -4.27
N GLU A 672 1.16 -18.98 -4.24
CA GLU A 672 1.14 -19.72 -2.97
C GLU A 672 2.49 -19.73 -2.26
N GLU A 673 3.58 -19.85 -3.02
CA GLU A 673 4.93 -19.96 -2.49
C GLU A 673 5.84 -18.89 -3.10
N ALA A 674 6.12 -17.84 -2.33
CA ALA A 674 7.15 -16.88 -2.70
C ALA A 674 8.53 -17.47 -2.42
N GLN A 675 9.33 -17.66 -3.47
CA GLN A 675 10.73 -18.04 -3.34
C GLN A 675 11.58 -16.80 -3.03
N ALA A 676 11.47 -16.29 -1.81
CA ALA A 676 12.24 -15.12 -1.40
C ALA A 676 13.75 -15.41 -1.41
N PRO A 677 14.58 -14.47 -1.87
CA PRO A 677 16.02 -14.61 -1.81
C PRO A 677 16.47 -14.81 -0.36
N GLN A 678 17.44 -15.69 -0.13
CA GLN A 678 17.98 -15.95 1.20
C GLN A 678 19.49 -16.09 1.16
N ILE A 679 20.19 -15.38 2.05
CA ILE A 679 21.62 -15.57 2.30
C ILE A 679 21.79 -16.75 3.26
N THR A 680 22.44 -17.81 2.80
CA THR A 680 22.65 -19.04 3.58
C THR A 680 24.01 -19.11 4.27
N SER A 681 25.01 -18.38 3.76
CA SER A 681 26.35 -18.32 4.34
C SER A 681 27.10 -17.08 3.87
N VAL A 682 27.86 -16.45 4.78
CA VAL A 682 28.86 -15.42 4.46
C VAL A 682 30.17 -15.79 5.13
N GLN A 683 31.25 -15.83 4.35
CA GLN A 683 32.62 -16.08 4.82
C GLN A 683 33.48 -14.84 4.53
N MET A 684 33.95 -14.19 5.60
CA MET A 684 34.82 -13.02 5.54
C MET A 684 35.84 -13.06 6.69
N ALA A 685 36.95 -12.34 6.54
CA ALA A 685 37.92 -12.17 7.61
C ALA A 685 37.50 -11.05 8.58
N ASP A 686 37.70 -11.25 9.89
CA ASP A 686 37.41 -10.25 10.93
C ASP A 686 38.35 -9.03 10.88
N SER A 687 39.49 -9.16 10.21
CA SER A 687 40.43 -8.06 9.98
C SER A 687 41.12 -8.17 8.63
N VAL A 688 41.46 -7.00 8.07
CA VAL A 688 42.20 -6.88 6.81
C VAL A 688 43.30 -5.83 6.95
N GLN A 689 44.48 -6.15 6.45
CA GLN A 689 45.58 -5.19 6.43
C GLN A 689 45.31 -4.12 5.37
N LYS A 690 45.59 -2.87 5.71
CA LYS A 690 45.50 -1.74 4.78
C LYS A 690 46.29 -2.01 3.49
N ASN A 691 45.67 -1.70 2.35
CA ASN A 691 46.18 -1.99 1.00
C ASN A 691 46.24 -3.49 0.62
N GLN A 692 45.57 -4.37 1.35
CA GLN A 692 45.25 -5.72 0.89
C GLN A 692 43.79 -5.78 0.46
N PRO A 693 43.45 -6.59 -0.56
CA PRO A 693 42.05 -6.84 -0.90
C PRO A 693 41.38 -7.67 0.19
N LEU A 694 40.06 -7.51 0.33
CA LEU A 694 39.22 -8.37 1.16
C LEU A 694 38.33 -9.20 0.24
N GLU A 695 38.43 -10.52 0.34
CA GLU A 695 37.54 -11.46 -0.35
C GLU A 695 36.45 -11.92 0.61
N ILE A 696 35.20 -11.87 0.13
CA ILE A 696 34.02 -12.29 0.88
C ILE A 696 33.27 -13.28 0.01
N THR A 697 33.08 -14.49 0.51
CA THR A 697 32.31 -15.52 -0.20
C THR A 697 30.91 -15.59 0.37
N THR A 698 29.91 -15.40 -0.49
CA THR A 698 28.49 -15.40 -0.12
C THR A 698 27.78 -16.53 -0.85
N THR A 699 26.95 -17.29 -0.12
CA THR A 699 26.05 -18.28 -0.71
C THR A 699 24.63 -17.83 -0.48
N SER A 700 23.82 -17.80 -1.53
CA SER A 700 22.42 -17.41 -1.51
C SER A 700 21.57 -18.30 -2.41
N ILE A 701 20.30 -18.47 -2.03
CA ILE A 701 19.30 -19.20 -2.82
C ILE A 701 18.21 -18.25 -3.28
N HIS A 702 17.54 -18.58 -4.39
CA HIS A 702 16.45 -17.79 -4.98
C HIS A 702 16.80 -16.30 -5.20
N SER A 703 18.07 -16.00 -5.44
CA SER A 703 18.55 -14.64 -5.70
C SER A 703 19.18 -14.56 -7.09
N ASP A 704 18.95 -13.45 -7.76
CA ASP A 704 19.49 -13.13 -9.08
C ASP A 704 20.82 -12.39 -8.93
N SER A 705 20.97 -11.60 -7.87
CA SER A 705 22.18 -10.85 -7.56
C SER A 705 22.43 -10.68 -6.07
N VAL A 706 23.67 -10.31 -5.74
CA VAL A 706 24.09 -9.85 -4.41
C VAL A 706 24.59 -8.43 -4.52
N MET A 707 24.03 -7.54 -3.71
CA MET A 707 24.44 -6.14 -3.61
C MET A 707 25.12 -5.90 -2.26
N TYR A 708 26.23 -5.16 -2.23
CA TYR A 708 26.89 -4.81 -0.98
C TYR A 708 27.08 -3.31 -0.79
N PHE A 709 27.16 -2.90 0.47
CA PHE A 709 27.47 -1.55 0.92
C PHE A 709 28.55 -1.61 1.97
N LEU A 710 29.62 -0.85 1.75
CA LEU A 710 30.78 -0.79 2.62
C LEU A 710 30.88 0.60 3.26
N ALA A 711 30.77 0.65 4.58
CA ALA A 711 30.83 1.88 5.36
C ALA A 711 32.14 1.96 6.18
N ASP A 712 32.70 3.16 6.26
CA ASP A 712 33.84 3.45 7.12
C ASP A 712 33.44 3.57 8.61
N SER A 713 34.41 3.89 9.47
CA SER A 713 34.19 4.06 10.91
C SER A 713 33.21 5.19 11.29
N THR A 714 32.86 6.08 10.35
CA THR A 714 31.90 7.16 10.54
C THR A 714 30.49 6.79 10.06
N GLY A 715 30.31 5.59 9.50
CA GLY A 715 29.07 5.14 8.87
C GLY A 715 28.91 5.62 7.43
N THR A 716 29.89 6.35 6.87
CA THR A 716 29.82 6.84 5.50
C THR A 716 30.06 5.69 4.53
N ILE A 717 29.13 5.45 3.58
CA ILE A 717 29.35 4.47 2.53
C ILE A 717 30.48 4.94 1.61
N THR A 718 31.53 4.12 1.52
CA THR A 718 32.73 4.38 0.72
C THR A 718 32.78 3.56 -0.58
N ALA A 719 32.03 2.45 -0.63
CA ALA A 719 31.88 1.63 -1.82
C ALA A 719 30.58 0.83 -1.78
N SER A 720 30.01 0.56 -2.94
CA SER A 720 28.91 -0.37 -3.15
C SER A 720 28.99 -0.94 -4.56
N ASP A 721 28.54 -2.17 -4.74
CA ASP A 721 28.45 -2.80 -6.07
C ASP A 721 27.36 -3.87 -6.07
N THR A 722 26.93 -4.28 -7.26
CA THR A 722 25.99 -5.39 -7.48
C THR A 722 26.65 -6.46 -8.33
N LEU A 723 26.56 -7.70 -7.88
CA LEU A 723 27.19 -8.86 -8.51
C LEU A 723 26.12 -9.89 -8.85
N ASP A 724 26.01 -10.25 -10.13
CA ASP A 724 25.15 -11.35 -10.55
C ASP A 724 25.60 -12.66 -9.88
N VAL A 725 24.66 -13.39 -9.30
CA VAL A 725 24.94 -14.70 -8.70
C VAL A 725 24.55 -15.79 -9.69
N ARG A 726 25.53 -16.56 -10.16
CA ARG A 726 25.31 -17.78 -10.95
C ARG A 726 25.58 -18.98 -10.05
N ASP A 727 24.64 -19.93 -10.01
CA ASP A 727 24.72 -21.17 -9.23
C ASP A 727 24.69 -21.00 -7.68
N GLY A 728 24.14 -19.89 -7.18
CA GLY A 728 23.89 -19.68 -5.74
C GLY A 728 25.11 -19.34 -4.88
N SER A 729 26.28 -19.11 -5.49
CA SER A 729 27.47 -18.61 -4.79
C SER A 729 28.11 -17.44 -5.53
N GLY A 730 28.47 -16.38 -4.82
CA GLY A 730 29.16 -15.20 -5.32
C GLY A 730 30.40 -14.89 -4.48
N THR A 731 31.42 -14.30 -5.11
CA THR A 731 32.59 -13.78 -4.41
C THR A 731 32.64 -12.26 -4.59
N ILE A 732 32.48 -11.53 -3.50
CA ILE A 732 32.67 -10.10 -3.44
C ILE A 732 34.16 -9.85 -3.20
N THR A 733 34.82 -9.13 -4.11
CA THR A 733 36.22 -8.73 -3.95
C THR A 733 36.29 -7.23 -3.71
N ILE A 734 36.65 -6.82 -2.50
CA ILE A 734 36.89 -5.41 -2.17
C ILE A 734 38.35 -5.07 -2.53
N PRO A 735 38.60 -4.17 -3.50
CA PRO A 735 39.96 -3.84 -3.92
C PRO A 735 40.80 -3.22 -2.79
N ALA A 736 42.11 -3.49 -2.83
CA ALA A 736 43.07 -2.93 -1.88
C ALA A 736 43.01 -1.40 -1.74
N GLU A 737 42.74 -0.68 -2.83
CA GLU A 737 42.57 0.78 -2.85
C GLU A 737 41.32 1.25 -2.10
N THR A 738 40.25 0.45 -2.10
CA THR A 738 39.03 0.73 -1.33
C THR A 738 39.28 0.49 0.15
N ILE A 739 39.94 -0.62 0.50
CA ILE A 739 40.37 -0.88 1.89
C ILE A 739 41.29 0.23 2.41
N ALA A 740 42.18 0.75 1.57
CA ALA A 740 43.05 1.87 1.94
C ALA A 740 42.30 3.16 2.26
N ARG A 741 41.15 3.40 1.61
CA ARG A 741 40.31 4.60 1.79
C ARG A 741 39.46 4.57 3.07
N LEU A 742 39.12 3.39 3.58
CA LEU A 742 38.36 3.23 4.84
C LEU A 742 39.08 3.82 6.06
N GLY A 743 40.40 3.97 6.00
CA GLY A 743 41.21 4.32 7.16
C GLY A 743 41.37 3.13 8.12
N SER A 744 42.10 3.34 9.21
CA SER A 744 42.34 2.30 10.21
C SER A 744 41.24 2.35 11.27
N GLY A 745 40.67 1.20 11.63
CA GLY A 745 39.55 1.13 12.58
C GLY A 745 38.46 0.15 12.15
N ALA A 746 37.32 0.19 12.83
CA ALA A 746 36.16 -0.60 12.49
C ALA A 746 35.53 -0.10 11.18
N SER A 747 35.12 -1.02 10.32
CA SER A 747 34.35 -0.77 9.10
C SER A 747 33.21 -1.78 9.03
N ASN A 748 32.11 -1.39 8.41
CA ASN A 748 30.90 -2.22 8.35
C ASN A 748 30.63 -2.61 6.91
N ILE A 749 30.10 -3.82 6.72
CA ILE A 749 29.57 -4.28 5.45
C ILE A 749 28.14 -4.77 5.61
N LYS A 750 27.27 -4.31 4.70
CA LYS A 750 25.93 -4.84 4.51
C LYS A 750 25.87 -5.54 3.16
N ILE A 751 25.30 -6.73 3.13
CA ILE A 751 25.15 -7.57 1.94
C ILE A 751 23.67 -7.91 1.80
N PHE A 752 23.11 -7.73 0.60
CA PHE A 752 21.73 -8.03 0.26
C PHE A 752 21.70 -9.10 -0.82
N ALA A 753 20.88 -10.14 -0.64
CA ALA A 753 20.48 -11.03 -1.72
C ALA A 753 19.18 -10.50 -2.32
N VAL A 754 19.17 -10.28 -3.63
CA VAL A 754 18.07 -9.64 -4.36
C VAL A 754 17.54 -10.59 -5.43
N SER A 755 16.22 -10.60 -5.63
CA SER A 755 15.60 -11.30 -6.76
C SER A 755 14.67 -10.37 -7.54
N GLU A 756 14.64 -10.50 -8.85
CA GLU A 756 13.69 -9.83 -9.74
C GLU A 756 12.29 -10.44 -9.68
N SER A 757 12.17 -11.70 -9.24
CA SER A 757 10.89 -12.41 -9.11
C SER A 757 10.19 -12.19 -7.76
N VAL A 758 10.96 -11.78 -6.74
CA VAL A 758 10.50 -11.60 -5.36
C VAL A 758 11.28 -10.43 -4.71
N LEU A 759 10.67 -9.24 -4.69
CA LEU A 759 11.27 -7.98 -4.19
C LEU A 759 11.19 -7.84 -2.66
N LYS A 760 11.66 -8.87 -1.96
CA LYS A 760 11.90 -8.85 -0.51
C LYS A 760 13.32 -9.35 -0.27
N PRO A 761 14.32 -8.46 -0.29
CA PRO A 761 15.70 -8.87 -0.15
C PRO A 761 15.95 -9.43 1.24
N ASP A 762 16.81 -10.44 1.32
CA ASP A 762 17.43 -10.87 2.57
C ASP A 762 18.75 -10.13 2.75
N PHE A 763 19.18 -9.91 3.99
CA PHE A 763 20.37 -9.13 4.26
C PHE A 763 21.21 -9.69 5.40
N TYR A 764 22.51 -9.43 5.30
CA TYR A 764 23.53 -9.75 6.28
C TYR A 764 24.35 -8.50 6.58
N GLU A 765 24.60 -8.23 7.86
CA GLU A 765 25.45 -7.14 8.29
C GLU A 765 26.56 -7.65 9.21
N SER A 766 27.79 -7.17 9.01
CA SER A 766 28.95 -7.50 9.83
C SER A 766 29.95 -6.35 9.89
N SER A 767 30.85 -6.41 10.86
CA SER A 767 31.95 -5.46 11.04
C SER A 767 33.29 -6.17 10.90
N PHE A 768 34.29 -5.47 10.37
CA PHE A 768 35.68 -5.93 10.34
C PHE A 768 36.64 -4.79 10.65
N ILE A 769 37.88 -5.12 11.03
CA ILE A 769 38.89 -4.15 11.43
C ILE A 769 39.93 -3.96 10.32
N VAL A 770 40.13 -2.72 9.88
CA VAL A 770 41.24 -2.34 9.00
C VAL A 770 42.47 -1.97 9.84
N THR A 771 43.58 -2.68 9.64
CA THR A 771 44.81 -2.50 10.43
C THR A 771 45.97 -1.96 9.60
N ASP A 772 46.82 -1.11 10.21
CA ASP A 772 48.04 -0.60 9.55
C ASP A 772 49.19 -1.64 9.51
N ARG A 773 49.10 -2.72 10.30
CA ARG A 773 50.10 -3.79 10.41
C ARG A 773 49.44 -5.15 10.55
N THR A 774 50.15 -6.21 10.16
CA THR A 774 49.79 -7.60 10.44
C THR A 774 49.89 -7.83 11.95
N GLU A 775 48.81 -7.63 12.69
CA GLU A 775 48.70 -8.01 14.10
C GLU A 775 47.63 -9.09 14.22
N GLU A 776 48.01 -10.25 14.74
CA GLU A 776 47.04 -11.21 15.28
C GLU A 776 46.31 -10.52 16.42
N LEU A 777 44.97 -10.43 16.33
CA LEU A 777 44.15 -9.97 17.44
C LEU A 777 44.53 -10.78 18.69
N PRO A 778 44.80 -10.14 19.84
CA PRO A 778 45.06 -10.89 21.06
C PRO A 778 43.81 -11.72 21.37
N LEU A 779 43.96 -13.06 21.36
CA LEU A 779 42.99 -13.96 21.96
C LEU A 779 42.76 -13.49 23.38
N ALA A 780 41.57 -12.95 23.66
CA ALA A 780 41.15 -12.71 25.02
C ALA A 780 41.10 -14.08 25.71
N GLU A 781 42.01 -14.32 26.66
CA GLU A 781 41.82 -15.38 27.65
C GLU A 781 40.57 -15.01 28.45
N ILE A 782 39.43 -15.55 28.05
CA ILE A 782 38.22 -15.54 28.86
C ILE A 782 38.50 -16.49 30.03
N ASP A 783 38.70 -15.93 31.21
CA ASP A 783 38.75 -16.68 32.47
C ASP A 783 37.38 -17.36 32.65
N MET A 784 37.33 -18.67 32.40
CA MET A 784 36.12 -19.47 32.54
C MET A 784 35.72 -19.57 34.01
N THR A 785 34.92 -18.63 34.50
CA THR A 785 33.99 -18.90 35.60
C THR A 785 32.62 -18.26 35.38
N GLN A 786 31.61 -19.15 35.40
CA GLN A 786 30.16 -18.94 35.34
C GLN A 786 29.51 -18.75 33.96
N THR A 787 29.59 -19.81 33.16
CA THR A 787 28.54 -20.18 32.20
C THR A 787 27.26 -20.53 32.96
N VAL A 788 26.23 -19.70 32.83
CA VAL A 788 24.84 -20.16 32.92
C VAL A 788 24.47 -20.59 31.51
N GLU A 789 24.27 -21.90 31.32
CA GLU A 789 23.80 -22.50 30.06
C GLU A 789 22.50 -21.81 29.60
N LYS A 790 22.55 -21.19 28.43
CA LYS A 790 21.37 -20.96 27.58
C LYS A 790 21.50 -21.98 26.44
N LYS A 791 20.55 -22.91 26.35
CA LYS A 791 20.51 -23.92 25.28
C LYS A 791 20.18 -23.24 23.95
N ASP A 792 21.07 -23.43 22.99
CA ASP A 792 20.79 -23.29 21.56
C ASP A 792 20.00 -24.52 21.09
N ASP A 793 18.84 -24.32 20.47
CA ASP A 793 18.13 -25.34 19.69
C ASP A 793 17.74 -24.73 18.34
N TYR A 794 18.67 -24.76 17.39
CA TYR A 794 18.37 -24.78 15.95
C TYR A 794 19.26 -25.85 15.32
N THR A 795 18.70 -27.05 15.12
CA THR A 795 19.33 -28.09 14.29
C THR A 795 18.38 -28.52 13.19
N VAL A 796 18.69 -28.11 11.96
CA VAL A 796 18.11 -28.66 10.73
C VAL A 796 18.68 -30.07 10.54
N TRP A 797 17.82 -31.08 10.45
CA TRP A 797 18.23 -32.45 10.12
C TRP A 797 17.73 -32.84 8.73
N ILE A 798 18.68 -32.99 7.80
CA ILE A 798 18.49 -33.69 6.52
C ILE A 798 18.77 -35.18 6.76
N PHE A 799 17.87 -36.07 6.32
CA PHE A 799 18.21 -37.48 6.12
C PHE A 799 17.66 -38.00 4.79
N PHE A 800 18.58 -38.41 3.91
CA PHE A 800 18.34 -39.40 2.87
C PHE A 800 18.79 -40.78 3.38
N VAL A 801 17.97 -41.82 3.21
CA VAL A 801 18.45 -43.20 3.07
C VAL A 801 17.53 -43.99 2.13
N LEU A 802 18.10 -44.33 0.95
CA LEU A 802 17.76 -45.35 -0.06
C LEU A 802 16.31 -45.52 -0.57
#